data_AF-A0AB32WZB0-F1
#
_entry.id   AF-A0AB32WZB0-F1
#
_cell.length_a   1.000
_cell.length_b   1.000
_cell.length_c   1.000
_cell.angle_alpha   90.00
_cell.angle_beta   90.00
_cell.angle_gamma   90.00
#
_symmetry.space_group_name_H-M   'P 1'
#
loop_
_entity.id
_entity.type
_entity.pdbx_description
1 polymer ?
#
loop_
_entity_poly.entity_id
_entity_poly.type
_entity_poly.pdbx_seq_one_letter_code
_entity_poly.pdbx_strand_id
1 'polypeptide(L)'
;MGFDKSRSVRFQDDLELAKLPTINGDGMIKLKYHINGTQISESSTRRPEKELPSSRTGRSLKTKVLSRFFSEDFERVKKKILDPRGPIIRRWNKIFLVACLVSLFVDPLFFYLPVVSKAVCIDIGIPLEVILTIVRSLADAFYIIQIFIRFRTAYVAPPSRVFGRGELVIDSRKIASRYLQKSFWIDLIAALPLPQVLIWIVIPNLKGSTTTNTKNVLRFIIIFQYLPRLFLIFPLSSQIVNATGVVTETAWAGAAYNLMLYMLASHVLGACWYLLSIERQEACWRSACDLEDSSCQYNYFDCHRVKDPGRDTWFRSSNITSLCSPTSSSYQFGIYSDALTLDVTASPFFNKYFYCLWWGLRNLSSLGQNLDTSTYAGEIIFAIIIATLGLVLFALLIGNMQTYLQSTTVRLEEWRIKRTDTEQWMRHRQLPPELRQSVRKYDQYKWLATRGVDEETLLKGLPLDLRRDIKRHLCLDLVRRVPVFDQMDERMLDAICERLKPALCTEGTFLVCEGDPVNEMLFIIRGHLDSYTTNGGRTGFFNSCRIGPGDFCGEELLTWALDPRPSVILPSSTRTVKAISEVEAFALRAEDLKFVASQFRRLHSKQLRHKFRFYSHQWRTWAACFIQAAWRRFKKRREAAELRAKENLMAPAEPAPATSAPGSGLAMYAARLAASNRRGVNLHCGSDSGVVSSLRKPAEPDFSVDEE
;
A
#
# COMPACT_ATOMS: atom_id res chain seq x y z
N MET A 1 -8.24 25.78 -2.99
CA MET A 1 -8.52 24.46 -2.40
C MET A 1 -8.83 23.48 -3.53
N GLY A 2 -8.07 22.38 -3.62
CA GLY A 2 -8.23 21.35 -4.66
C GLY A 2 -6.88 20.81 -5.12
N PHE A 3 -6.17 20.08 -4.26
CA PHE A 3 -4.90 19.43 -4.60
C PHE A 3 -5.16 18.05 -5.21
N ASP A 4 -4.87 17.90 -6.50
CA ASP A 4 -4.81 16.61 -7.17
C ASP A 4 -3.49 15.90 -6.83
N LYS A 5 -3.60 14.68 -6.30
CA LYS A 5 -2.48 13.77 -6.03
C LYS A 5 -2.34 12.80 -7.21
N SER A 6 -1.35 13.04 -8.06
CA SER A 6 -0.68 11.97 -8.80
C SER A 6 0.77 12.39 -9.08
N ARG A 7 1.66 12.11 -8.12
CA ARG A 7 3.10 12.26 -8.34
C ARG A 7 3.57 11.00 -9.07
N SER A 8 3.59 11.05 -10.40
CA SER A 8 4.43 10.17 -11.20
C SER A 8 5.88 10.50 -10.87
N VAL A 9 6.63 9.53 -10.36
CA VAL A 9 8.08 9.64 -10.22
C VAL A 9 8.64 9.52 -11.63
N ARG A 10 9.11 10.66 -12.16
CA ARG A 10 9.83 10.76 -13.43
C ARG A 10 11.19 10.06 -13.23
N PHE A 11 11.41 8.97 -13.96
CA PHE A 11 12.76 8.40 -14.09
C PHE A 11 13.55 9.34 -15.00
N GLN A 12 14.61 9.91 -14.45
CA GLN A 12 15.62 10.62 -15.21
C GLN A 12 16.81 9.67 -15.31
N ASP A 13 17.03 9.11 -16.50
CA ASP A 13 18.32 8.66 -17.02
C ASP A 13 18.08 8.31 -18.50
N ASP A 14 18.32 9.29 -19.37
CA ASP A 14 18.41 9.08 -20.82
C ASP A 14 19.88 8.86 -21.20
N LEU A 15 20.14 7.73 -21.86
CA LEU A 15 21.21 7.60 -22.84
C LEU A 15 20.53 7.27 -24.18
N GLU A 16 20.53 8.28 -25.05
CA GLU A 16 20.38 8.27 -26.51
C GLU A 16 19.36 7.33 -27.20
N LEU A 17 18.25 7.91 -27.70
CA LEU A 17 17.76 7.61 -29.06
C LEU A 17 16.81 8.69 -29.63
N ALA A 18 17.20 9.23 -30.78
CA ALA A 18 16.48 9.97 -31.84
C ALA A 18 15.17 10.75 -31.55
N LYS A 19 15.25 12.06 -31.78
CA LYS A 19 14.14 13.03 -31.91
C LYS A 19 13.27 12.76 -33.16
N LEU A 20 11.94 12.84 -33.01
CA LEU A 20 10.95 13.21 -34.04
C LEU A 20 9.84 14.06 -33.40
N PRO A 21 9.15 14.95 -34.15
CA PRO A 21 8.74 16.27 -33.64
C PRO A 21 7.40 16.31 -32.89
N THR A 22 7.35 17.26 -31.99
CA THR A 22 6.21 17.74 -31.19
C THR A 22 5.13 18.38 -32.03
N ILE A 23 3.86 17.98 -31.83
CA ILE A 23 2.67 18.75 -32.21
C ILE A 23 2.03 19.28 -30.92
N ASN A 24 1.92 20.61 -30.84
CA ASN A 24 1.17 21.34 -29.82
C ASN A 24 -0.34 21.19 -30.06
N GLY A 25 -1.15 21.20 -28.99
CA GLY A 25 -2.56 21.59 -29.09
C GLY A 25 -3.52 20.79 -28.21
N ASP A 26 -3.80 21.40 -27.06
CA ASP A 26 -4.94 21.27 -26.15
C ASP A 26 -6.25 20.66 -26.70
N GLY A 27 -6.93 19.82 -25.89
CA GLY A 27 -8.29 19.34 -26.18
C GLY A 27 -8.62 17.89 -25.77
N MET A 28 -8.52 17.51 -24.49
CA MET A 28 -9.03 16.20 -24.03
C MET A 28 -10.57 16.17 -23.98
N ILE A 29 -11.20 15.62 -25.01
CA ILE A 29 -12.58 15.11 -24.95
C ILE A 29 -12.52 13.66 -24.44
N LYS A 30 -13.07 13.40 -23.24
CA LYS A 30 -13.27 12.03 -22.72
C LYS A 30 -14.38 11.34 -23.53
N LEU A 31 -14.02 10.44 -24.44
CA LEU A 31 -14.95 9.45 -25.00
C LEU A 31 -14.87 8.12 -24.24
N LYS A 32 -16.03 7.60 -23.85
CA LYS A 32 -16.21 6.29 -23.22
C LYS A 32 -16.95 5.39 -24.21
N TYR A 33 -16.34 4.29 -24.63
CA TYR A 33 -16.95 3.30 -25.52
C TYR A 33 -17.46 2.08 -24.72
N HIS A 34 -18.58 1.50 -25.16
CA HIS A 34 -18.99 0.14 -24.79
C HIS A 34 -18.89 -0.79 -26.00
N ILE A 35 -18.75 -2.08 -25.70
CA ILE A 35 -18.20 -3.18 -26.51
C ILE A 35 -18.88 -3.43 -27.88
N ASN A 36 -19.98 -2.75 -28.23
CA ASN A 36 -20.71 -2.97 -29.49
C ASN A 36 -20.79 -1.74 -30.45
N GLY A 37 -20.00 -0.69 -30.27
CA GLY A 37 -19.60 0.18 -31.39
C GLY A 37 -20.66 1.03 -32.11
N THR A 38 -21.67 1.60 -31.42
CA THR A 38 -22.57 2.63 -32.00
C THR A 38 -22.65 3.91 -31.14
N GLN A 39 -22.70 5.08 -31.81
CA GLN A 39 -22.77 6.43 -31.22
C GLN A 39 -24.18 7.03 -31.38
N ILE A 40 -24.74 7.65 -30.34
CA ILE A 40 -25.88 8.57 -30.45
C ILE A 40 -25.67 9.77 -29.52
N SER A 41 -25.95 10.96 -30.04
CA SER A 41 -26.08 12.25 -29.35
C SER A 41 -27.56 12.49 -29.08
N GLU A 42 -27.96 12.91 -27.87
CA GLU A 42 -29.10 13.84 -27.73
C GLU A 42 -29.26 14.48 -26.35
N SER A 43 -30.17 15.46 -26.33
CA SER A 43 -30.22 16.73 -25.63
C SER A 43 -31.11 16.74 -24.37
N SER A 44 -31.09 17.89 -23.69
CA SER A 44 -31.77 18.19 -22.43
C SER A 44 -33.30 18.29 -22.56
N THR A 45 -34.07 17.73 -21.62
CA THR A 45 -35.17 18.45 -20.90
C THR A 45 -35.72 17.67 -19.70
N ARG A 46 -36.18 18.42 -18.68
CA ARG A 46 -36.78 17.96 -17.41
C ARG A 46 -38.29 17.68 -17.54
N ARG A 47 -38.81 16.67 -16.82
CA ARG A 47 -40.00 16.73 -15.92
C ARG A 47 -40.21 15.41 -15.14
N PRO A 48 -40.93 15.43 -13.99
CA PRO A 48 -40.92 14.35 -12.99
C PRO A 48 -42.19 13.47 -12.99
N GLU A 49 -42.04 12.24 -12.48
CA GLU A 49 -42.98 11.48 -11.61
C GLU A 49 -43.08 9.97 -11.91
N LYS A 50 -42.88 9.18 -10.83
CA LYS A 50 -43.51 7.92 -10.38
C LYS A 50 -42.53 6.79 -10.03
N GLU A 51 -42.54 6.47 -8.73
CA GLU A 51 -41.84 5.36 -8.08
C GLU A 51 -42.62 4.05 -8.17
N LEU A 52 -41.93 2.92 -8.45
CA LEU A 52 -41.99 1.62 -7.74
C LEU A 52 -40.84 0.70 -8.27
N PRO A 53 -40.46 -0.42 -7.61
CA PRO A 53 -39.07 -0.59 -7.18
C PRO A 53 -38.41 -1.86 -7.74
N SER A 54 -37.14 -1.82 -8.14
CA SER A 54 -36.36 -3.07 -8.17
C SER A 54 -34.84 -2.87 -8.05
N SER A 55 -34.29 -3.65 -7.11
CA SER A 55 -32.90 -4.13 -7.02
C SER A 55 -31.76 -3.11 -6.85
N ARG A 56 -31.53 -2.70 -5.60
CA ARG A 56 -30.22 -2.24 -5.14
C ARG A 56 -29.61 -3.27 -4.19
N THR A 57 -28.55 -3.95 -4.60
CA THR A 57 -27.52 -4.44 -3.67
C THR A 57 -26.21 -4.72 -4.40
N GLY A 58 -25.18 -3.92 -4.12
CA GLY A 58 -23.82 -4.15 -4.62
C GLY A 58 -22.72 -3.28 -4.02
N ARG A 59 -23.05 -2.29 -3.19
CA ARG A 59 -22.06 -1.47 -2.47
C ARG A 59 -22.54 -1.11 -1.06
N SER A 60 -22.56 -2.08 -0.16
CA SER A 60 -22.63 -1.81 1.30
C SER A 60 -22.22 -3.01 2.17
N LEU A 61 -21.50 -4.00 1.64
CA LEU A 61 -21.04 -5.15 2.45
C LEU A 61 -19.65 -4.94 3.04
N LYS A 62 -18.71 -4.29 2.34
CA LYS A 62 -17.32 -4.17 2.82
C LYS A 62 -17.17 -3.31 4.09
N THR A 63 -17.91 -2.22 4.23
CA THR A 63 -17.89 -1.39 5.44
C THR A 63 -18.73 -1.98 6.59
N LYS A 64 -19.59 -2.96 6.28
CA LYS A 64 -20.60 -3.51 7.20
C LYS A 64 -20.21 -4.90 7.75
N VAL A 65 -19.29 -5.60 7.08
CA VAL A 65 -18.81 -6.94 7.49
C VAL A 65 -17.69 -6.85 8.53
N LEU A 66 -16.81 -5.84 8.44
CA LEU A 66 -15.76 -5.62 9.46
C LEU A 66 -16.31 -5.14 10.81
N SER A 67 -17.49 -4.52 10.83
CA SER A 67 -18.18 -4.15 12.07
C SER A 67 -19.11 -5.24 12.61
N ARG A 68 -19.42 -6.28 11.84
CA ARG A 68 -20.54 -7.20 12.15
C ARG A 68 -20.25 -8.26 13.21
N PHE A 69 -18.98 -8.56 13.51
CA PHE A 69 -18.64 -9.62 14.47
C PHE A 69 -18.54 -9.15 15.94
N PHE A 70 -18.87 -7.89 16.24
CA PHE A 70 -18.90 -7.33 17.61
C PHE A 70 -20.11 -6.40 17.87
N SER A 71 -21.14 -6.40 17.01
CA SER A 71 -22.07 -5.25 16.88
C SER A 71 -23.48 -5.46 17.43
N GLU A 72 -23.89 -6.65 17.86
CA GLU A 72 -25.27 -6.81 18.35
C GLU A 72 -25.51 -6.01 19.65
N ASP A 73 -24.52 -5.93 20.53
CA ASP A 73 -24.61 -5.12 21.76
C ASP A 73 -24.31 -3.62 21.52
N PHE A 74 -23.52 -3.29 20.49
CA PHE A 74 -23.12 -1.89 20.22
C PHE A 74 -24.24 -1.08 19.54
N GLU A 75 -25.04 -1.68 18.66
CA GLU A 75 -26.13 -0.97 17.96
C GLU A 75 -27.27 -0.57 18.91
N ARG A 76 -27.46 -1.27 20.04
CA ARG A 76 -28.47 -0.90 21.06
C ARG A 76 -28.09 0.32 21.90
N VAL A 77 -26.81 0.65 22.05
CA VAL A 77 -26.31 1.71 22.98
C VAL A 77 -25.67 2.92 22.27
N LYS A 78 -25.61 2.87 20.93
CA LYS A 78 -24.91 3.82 20.02
C LYS A 78 -25.21 5.32 20.22
N LYS A 79 -26.25 5.70 20.96
CA LYS A 79 -26.63 7.11 21.17
C LYS A 79 -25.93 7.81 22.35
N LYS A 80 -25.22 7.11 23.25
CA LYS A 80 -24.62 7.74 24.45
C LYS A 80 -23.11 7.52 24.66
N ILE A 81 -22.49 6.56 23.97
CA ILE A 81 -21.10 6.16 24.22
C ILE A 81 -20.34 6.06 22.89
N LEU A 82 -19.13 6.60 22.88
CA LEU A 82 -18.26 6.71 21.72
C LEU A 82 -17.30 5.50 21.67
N ASP A 83 -17.19 4.90 20.49
CA ASP A 83 -16.20 3.86 20.22
C ASP A 83 -14.80 4.48 20.09
N PRO A 84 -13.81 4.05 20.88
CA PRO A 84 -12.43 4.52 20.78
C PRO A 84 -11.79 4.28 19.40
N ARG A 85 -12.25 3.26 18.63
CA ARG A 85 -11.78 2.97 17.27
C ARG A 85 -12.56 3.73 16.19
N GLY A 86 -13.60 4.45 16.59
CA GLY A 86 -14.48 5.19 15.70
C GLY A 86 -13.74 6.32 14.96
N PRO A 87 -14.22 6.74 13.76
CA PRO A 87 -13.65 7.85 13.02
C PRO A 87 -13.80 9.19 13.76
N ILE A 88 -14.84 9.34 14.62
CA ILE A 88 -15.09 10.55 15.41
C ILE A 88 -13.98 10.78 16.43
N ILE A 89 -13.69 9.77 17.26
CA ILE A 89 -12.61 9.84 18.27
C ILE A 89 -11.25 10.04 17.62
N ARG A 90 -10.97 9.35 16.49
CA ARG A 90 -9.71 9.55 15.75
C ARG A 90 -9.52 10.98 15.24
N ARG A 91 -10.58 11.59 14.69
CA ARG A 91 -10.52 13.00 14.27
C ARG A 91 -10.38 13.93 15.46
N TRP A 92 -11.16 13.71 16.52
CA TRP A 92 -11.09 14.52 17.73
C TRP A 92 -9.71 14.47 18.38
N ASN A 93 -9.09 13.30 18.54
CA ASN A 93 -7.74 13.17 19.10
C ASN A 93 -6.69 13.96 18.29
N LYS A 94 -6.82 14.02 16.96
CA LYS A 94 -5.95 14.86 16.11
C LYS A 94 -6.20 16.35 16.33
N ILE A 95 -7.47 16.79 16.39
CA ILE A 95 -7.83 18.19 16.67
C ILE A 95 -7.33 18.60 18.06
N PHE A 96 -7.54 17.74 19.06
CA PHE A 96 -7.09 17.96 20.42
C PHE A 96 -5.57 18.00 20.52
N LEU A 97 -4.84 17.15 19.78
CA LEU A 97 -3.37 17.22 19.72
C LEU A 97 -2.89 18.59 19.21
N VAL A 98 -3.52 19.11 18.16
CA VAL A 98 -3.21 20.46 17.63
C VAL A 98 -3.53 21.54 18.68
N ALA A 99 -4.68 21.44 19.35
CA ALA A 99 -5.04 22.36 20.44
C ALA A 99 -4.02 22.33 21.59
N CYS A 100 -3.53 21.14 21.99
CA CYS A 100 -2.47 21.00 23.00
C CYS A 100 -1.18 21.69 22.56
N LEU A 101 -0.77 21.54 21.31
CA LEU A 101 0.44 22.18 20.78
C LEU A 101 0.32 23.71 20.75
N VAL A 102 -0.83 24.24 20.33
CA VAL A 102 -1.12 25.68 20.38
C VAL A 102 -1.09 26.17 21.83
N SER A 103 -1.68 25.41 22.76
CA SER A 103 -1.67 25.71 24.18
C SER A 103 -0.25 25.81 24.74
N LEU A 104 0.61 24.83 24.44
CA LEU A 104 2.02 24.83 24.86
C LEU A 104 2.83 25.95 24.22
N PHE A 105 2.45 26.43 23.03
CA PHE A 105 3.09 27.58 22.40
C PHE A 105 2.69 28.91 23.07
N VAL A 106 1.44 29.02 23.52
CA VAL A 106 0.90 30.23 24.15
C VAL A 106 1.41 30.41 25.58
N ASP A 107 1.56 29.33 26.34
CA ASP A 107 1.95 29.39 27.77
C ASP A 107 3.26 30.18 28.02
N PRO A 108 4.38 29.98 27.29
CA PRO A 108 5.60 30.77 27.47
C PRO A 108 5.46 32.24 27.02
N LEU A 109 4.44 32.61 26.25
CA LEU A 109 4.29 34.01 25.82
C LEU A 109 4.01 34.95 27.00
N PHE A 110 3.45 34.42 28.10
CA PHE A 110 3.26 35.18 29.34
C PHE A 110 4.58 35.62 29.98
N PHE A 111 5.71 34.99 29.65
CA PHE A 111 7.03 35.41 30.12
C PHE A 111 7.50 36.72 29.49
N TYR A 112 6.88 37.17 28.39
CA TYR A 112 7.17 38.46 27.76
C TYR A 112 6.33 39.64 28.30
N LEU A 113 5.47 39.39 29.31
CA LEU A 113 4.63 40.43 29.92
C LEU A 113 5.44 41.51 30.66
N PRO A 114 6.47 41.19 31.46
CA PRO A 114 7.30 42.20 32.08
C PRO A 114 8.10 42.95 31.01
N VAL A 115 8.06 44.28 31.05
CA VAL A 115 8.83 45.15 30.15
C VAL A 115 9.64 46.12 30.99
N VAL A 116 10.90 46.31 30.60
CA VAL A 116 11.79 47.26 31.28
C VAL A 116 11.67 48.62 30.61
N SER A 117 11.47 49.66 31.42
CA SER A 117 11.52 51.05 30.97
C SER A 117 12.91 51.64 31.18
N LYS A 118 13.27 52.63 30.35
CA LYS A 118 14.51 53.42 30.48
C LYS A 118 14.65 54.12 31.82
N ALA A 119 13.53 54.32 32.53
CA ALA A 119 13.53 54.91 33.86
C ALA A 119 13.97 53.94 34.96
N VAL A 120 14.46 52.72 34.69
CA VAL A 120 14.79 51.71 35.71
C VAL A 120 13.54 51.30 36.51
N CYS A 121 12.54 50.84 35.78
CA CYS A 121 11.33 50.27 36.36
C CYS A 121 10.78 49.16 35.45
N ILE A 122 9.98 48.26 36.03
CA ILE A 122 9.30 47.18 35.33
C ILE A 122 7.81 47.48 35.27
N ASP A 123 7.24 47.37 34.08
CA ASP A 123 5.80 47.47 33.82
C ASP A 123 5.26 46.16 33.23
N ILE A 124 3.93 46.00 33.22
CA ILE A 124 3.23 44.88 32.58
C ILE A 124 2.54 45.38 31.32
N GLY A 125 2.83 44.74 30.19
CA GLY A 125 2.22 45.08 28.90
C GLY A 125 0.73 44.72 28.79
N ILE A 126 -0.16 45.62 29.22
CA ILE A 126 -1.63 45.47 29.20
C ILE A 126 -2.21 44.93 27.86
N PRO A 127 -1.84 45.44 26.66
CA PRO A 127 -2.44 44.94 25.42
C PRO A 127 -2.05 43.49 25.12
N LEU A 128 -0.83 43.07 25.47
CA LEU A 128 -0.37 41.70 25.28
C LEU A 128 -1.07 40.76 26.28
N GLU A 129 -1.25 41.20 27.52
CA GLU A 129 -1.97 40.47 28.57
C GLU A 129 -3.41 40.10 28.18
N VAL A 130 -4.16 41.07 27.64
CA VAL A 130 -5.54 40.84 27.17
C VAL A 130 -5.57 39.83 26.01
N ILE A 131 -4.69 39.99 25.02
CA ILE A 131 -4.64 39.08 23.86
C ILE A 131 -4.28 37.66 24.30
N LEU A 132 -3.26 37.50 25.13
CA LEU A 132 -2.81 36.20 25.60
C LEU A 132 -3.89 35.50 26.42
N THR A 133 -4.58 36.21 27.32
CA THR A 133 -5.64 35.62 28.14
C THR A 133 -6.85 35.16 27.31
N ILE A 134 -7.22 35.87 26.23
CA ILE A 134 -8.27 35.42 25.29
C ILE A 134 -7.86 34.13 24.58
N VAL A 135 -6.68 34.09 23.95
CA VAL A 135 -6.20 32.92 23.20
C VAL A 135 -6.05 31.72 24.14
N ARG A 136 -5.51 31.95 25.34
CA ARG A 136 -5.33 30.96 26.40
C ARG A 136 -6.66 30.34 26.84
N SER A 137 -7.70 31.15 27.01
CA SER A 137 -9.05 30.70 27.40
C SER A 137 -9.73 29.87 26.31
N LEU A 138 -9.50 30.21 25.03
CA LEU A 138 -9.98 29.39 23.91
C LEU A 138 -9.31 28.00 23.91
N ALA A 139 -8.01 27.92 24.18
CA ALA A 139 -7.30 26.65 24.31
C ALA A 139 -7.81 25.80 25.49
N ASP A 140 -8.10 26.43 26.64
CA ASP A 140 -8.64 25.75 27.83
C ASP A 140 -9.99 25.07 27.59
N ALA A 141 -10.84 25.66 26.75
CA ALA A 141 -12.12 25.05 26.38
C ALA A 141 -11.94 23.66 25.75
N PHE A 142 -10.88 23.43 24.96
CA PHE A 142 -10.61 22.12 24.37
C PHE A 142 -10.27 21.05 25.42
N TYR A 143 -9.58 21.40 26.50
CA TYR A 143 -9.29 20.48 27.59
C TYR A 143 -10.57 20.10 28.36
N ILE A 144 -11.47 21.05 28.58
CA ILE A 144 -12.79 20.78 29.19
C ILE A 144 -13.62 19.84 28.30
N ILE A 145 -13.66 20.09 27.00
CA ILE A 145 -14.37 19.22 26.05
C ILE A 145 -13.73 17.83 26.01
N GLN A 146 -12.40 17.72 26.11
CA GLN A 146 -11.70 16.44 26.18
C GLN A 146 -12.09 15.62 27.40
N ILE A 147 -12.19 16.25 28.59
CA ILE A 147 -12.68 15.58 29.80
C ILE A 147 -14.08 14.99 29.57
N PHE A 148 -14.99 15.78 28.99
CA PHE A 148 -16.33 15.31 28.66
C PHE A 148 -16.31 14.11 27.69
N ILE A 149 -15.47 14.16 26.65
CA ILE A 149 -15.33 13.07 25.69
C ILE A 149 -14.74 11.81 26.34
N ARG A 150 -13.78 11.94 27.26
CA ARG A 150 -13.19 10.82 28.00
C ARG A 150 -14.23 10.07 28.85
N PHE A 151 -15.13 10.78 29.52
CA PHE A 151 -16.25 10.15 30.24
C PHE A 151 -17.24 9.41 29.32
N ARG A 152 -17.28 9.77 28.03
CA ARG A 152 -18.16 9.17 27.02
C ARG A 152 -17.47 8.15 26.13
N THR A 153 -16.18 7.88 26.31
CA THR A 153 -15.43 6.97 25.42
C THR A 153 -15.28 5.61 26.08
N ALA A 154 -15.70 4.55 25.37
CA ALA A 154 -15.50 3.17 25.82
C ALA A 154 -14.01 2.80 25.86
N TYR A 155 -13.65 1.78 26.65
CA TYR A 155 -12.26 1.29 26.71
C TYR A 155 -12.20 -0.21 26.43
N VAL A 156 -11.04 -0.66 25.94
CA VAL A 156 -10.75 -2.08 25.74
C VAL A 156 -10.08 -2.63 27.00
N ALA A 157 -10.70 -3.62 27.65
CA ALA A 157 -10.13 -4.30 28.81
C ALA A 157 -8.86 -5.08 28.41
N PRO A 158 -7.90 -5.30 29.32
CA PRO A 158 -6.76 -6.18 29.05
C PRO A 158 -7.23 -7.58 28.63
N PRO A 159 -6.47 -8.29 27.78
CA PRO A 159 -6.87 -9.62 27.32
C PRO A 159 -7.06 -10.56 28.52
N SER A 160 -8.23 -11.17 28.63
CA SER A 160 -8.50 -12.17 29.66
C SER A 160 -7.80 -13.48 29.30
N ARG A 161 -7.41 -14.27 30.30
CA ARG A 161 -6.80 -15.61 30.10
C ARG A 161 -7.68 -16.56 29.28
N VAL A 162 -9.00 -16.32 29.22
CA VAL A 162 -9.98 -17.17 28.55
C VAL A 162 -10.18 -16.82 27.09
N PHE A 163 -10.14 -15.53 26.72
CA PHE A 163 -10.45 -15.10 25.34
C PHE A 163 -9.24 -14.59 24.55
N GLY A 164 -8.09 -14.38 25.19
CA GLY A 164 -6.87 -13.90 24.53
C GLY A 164 -7.00 -12.53 23.85
N ARG A 165 -8.15 -11.85 23.98
CA ARG A 165 -8.47 -10.54 23.40
C ARG A 165 -9.16 -9.67 24.45
N GLY A 166 -8.91 -8.37 24.35
CA GLY A 166 -9.55 -7.37 25.18
C GLY A 166 -11.00 -7.12 24.79
N GLU A 167 -11.91 -7.20 25.75
CA GLU A 167 -13.34 -6.92 25.57
C GLU A 167 -13.62 -5.41 25.61
N LEU A 168 -14.53 -4.93 24.77
CA LEU A 168 -14.95 -3.52 24.78
C LEU A 168 -15.95 -3.28 25.91
N VAL A 169 -15.55 -2.53 26.93
CA VAL A 169 -16.43 -2.21 28.08
C VAL A 169 -17.20 -0.92 27.78
N ILE A 170 -18.53 -1.05 27.71
CA ILE A 170 -19.48 0.03 27.36
C ILE A 170 -20.20 0.57 28.61
N ASP A 171 -20.05 -0.02 29.80
CA ASP A 171 -20.75 0.46 31.00
C ASP A 171 -20.23 1.83 31.47
N SER A 172 -21.12 2.83 31.51
CA SER A 172 -20.79 4.21 31.91
C SER A 172 -20.20 4.31 33.32
N ARG A 173 -20.66 3.49 34.28
CA ARG A 173 -20.12 3.50 35.65
C ARG A 173 -18.68 2.99 35.68
N LYS A 174 -18.40 1.92 34.95
CA LYS A 174 -17.04 1.35 34.83
C LYS A 174 -16.10 2.28 34.07
N ILE A 175 -16.59 2.98 33.05
CA ILE A 175 -15.83 4.00 32.30
C ILE A 175 -15.44 5.15 33.24
N ALA A 176 -16.42 5.73 33.95
CA ALA A 176 -16.20 6.86 34.85
C ALA A 176 -15.24 6.49 35.99
N SER A 177 -15.45 5.35 36.67
CA SER A 177 -14.58 4.89 37.75
C SER A 177 -13.13 4.69 37.30
N ARG A 178 -12.92 4.03 36.16
CA ARG A 178 -11.57 3.82 35.60
C ARG A 178 -10.89 5.14 35.22
N TYR A 179 -11.64 6.07 34.64
CA TYR A 179 -11.09 7.37 34.23
C TYR A 179 -10.69 8.23 35.44
N LEU A 180 -11.55 8.29 36.47
CA LEU A 180 -11.32 9.00 37.73
C LEU A 180 -10.06 8.49 38.46
N GLN A 181 -9.81 7.18 38.43
CA GLN A 181 -8.65 6.59 39.10
C GLN A 181 -7.32 6.77 38.34
N LYS A 182 -7.35 6.91 37.01
CA LYS A 182 -6.12 6.85 36.20
C LYS A 182 -5.63 8.19 35.67
N SER A 183 -6.49 8.97 35.01
CA SER A 183 -6.03 10.10 34.18
C SER A 183 -6.82 11.39 34.40
N PHE A 184 -7.97 11.31 35.06
CA PHE A 184 -8.84 12.47 35.30
C PHE A 184 -8.11 13.63 35.99
N TRP A 185 -7.30 13.37 37.02
CA TRP A 185 -6.62 14.43 37.76
C TRP A 185 -5.61 15.22 36.92
N ILE A 186 -4.91 14.53 36.01
CA ILE A 186 -3.97 15.19 35.09
C ILE A 186 -4.74 16.06 34.08
N ASP A 187 -5.82 15.51 33.51
CA ASP A 187 -6.68 16.25 32.59
C ASP A 187 -7.33 17.47 33.28
N LEU A 188 -7.75 17.32 34.55
CA LEU A 188 -8.34 18.39 35.34
C LEU A 188 -7.34 19.51 35.61
N ILE A 189 -6.14 19.19 36.10
CA ILE A 189 -5.11 20.20 36.38
C ILE A 189 -4.72 20.95 35.11
N ALA A 190 -4.61 20.24 33.98
CA ALA A 190 -4.31 20.86 32.68
C ALA A 190 -5.42 21.79 32.18
N ALA A 191 -6.69 21.51 32.53
CA ALA A 191 -7.87 22.27 32.11
C ALA A 191 -8.17 23.52 32.96
N LEU A 192 -7.56 23.66 34.14
CA LEU A 192 -7.81 24.83 35.00
C LEU A 192 -7.30 26.11 34.32
N PRO A 193 -8.02 27.24 34.40
CA PRO A 193 -7.54 28.53 33.89
C PRO A 193 -6.82 29.35 34.99
N LEU A 194 -5.80 28.77 35.63
CA LEU A 194 -5.13 29.39 36.79
C LEU A 194 -4.49 30.76 36.48
N PRO A 195 -3.79 30.98 35.34
CA PRO A 195 -3.25 32.29 34.99
C PRO A 195 -4.34 33.35 34.86
N GLN A 196 -5.49 33.01 34.25
CA GLN A 196 -6.59 33.95 34.05
C GLN A 196 -7.26 34.33 35.37
N VAL A 197 -7.46 33.36 36.27
CA VAL A 197 -7.98 33.62 37.62
C VAL A 197 -7.03 34.51 38.40
N LEU A 198 -5.72 34.24 38.35
CA LEU A 198 -4.74 35.09 39.03
C LEU A 198 -4.79 36.52 38.49
N ILE A 199 -4.66 36.69 37.19
CA ILE A 199 -4.55 37.99 36.52
C ILE A 199 -5.80 38.85 36.72
N TRP A 200 -7.00 38.30 36.53
CA TRP A 200 -8.23 39.09 36.51
C TRP A 200 -8.97 39.15 37.84
N ILE A 201 -8.73 38.19 38.77
CA ILE A 201 -9.46 38.12 40.04
C ILE A 201 -8.53 38.40 41.22
N VAL A 202 -7.33 37.81 41.26
CA VAL A 202 -6.46 37.91 42.43
C VAL A 202 -5.66 39.21 42.42
N ILE A 203 -4.96 39.52 41.33
CA ILE A 203 -4.08 40.70 41.23
C ILE A 203 -4.84 42.03 41.47
N PRO A 204 -6.00 42.30 40.86
CA PRO A 204 -6.70 43.57 41.05
C PRO A 204 -7.24 43.78 42.47
N ASN A 205 -7.49 42.68 43.20
CA ASN A 205 -8.03 42.72 44.57
C ASN A 205 -6.94 42.82 45.64
N LEU A 206 -5.67 42.63 45.29
CA LEU A 206 -4.54 42.80 46.20
C LEU A 206 -4.05 44.26 46.17
N LYS A 207 -4.46 45.07 47.15
CA LYS A 207 -4.05 46.47 47.28
C LYS A 207 -2.53 46.62 47.46
N GLY A 208 -1.81 46.92 46.37
CA GLY A 208 -0.72 47.89 46.32
C GLY A 208 0.65 47.60 46.98
N SER A 209 0.98 46.39 47.44
CA SER A 209 2.26 46.17 48.16
C SER A 209 2.99 44.83 47.93
N THR A 210 2.69 44.06 46.87
CA THR A 210 3.36 42.76 46.67
C THR A 210 3.64 42.44 45.20
N THR A 211 4.30 43.36 44.48
CA THR A 211 4.63 43.20 43.05
C THR A 211 5.59 42.02 42.80
N THR A 212 6.50 41.74 43.73
CA THR A 212 7.52 40.68 43.61
C THR A 212 6.95 39.29 43.88
N ASN A 213 6.19 39.11 44.96
CA ASN A 213 5.51 37.85 45.28
C ASN A 213 4.49 37.46 44.20
N THR A 214 3.77 38.43 43.64
CA THR A 214 2.77 38.19 42.60
C THR A 214 3.38 37.72 41.27
N LYS A 215 4.51 38.32 40.84
CA LYS A 215 5.26 37.89 39.66
C LYS A 215 5.77 36.45 39.80
N ASN A 216 6.33 36.11 40.96
CA ASN A 216 6.80 34.77 41.27
C ASN A 216 5.66 33.73 41.28
N VAL A 217 4.50 34.10 41.83
CA VAL A 217 3.31 33.24 41.84
C VAL A 217 2.77 33.00 40.42
N LEU A 218 2.72 34.04 39.56
CA LEU A 218 2.30 33.89 38.17
C LEU A 218 3.23 32.93 37.41
N ARG A 219 4.55 33.08 37.56
CA ARG A 219 5.55 32.18 36.97
C ARG A 219 5.36 30.74 37.43
N PHE A 220 5.21 30.53 38.74
CA PHE A 220 4.99 29.21 39.31
C PHE A 220 3.73 28.55 38.75
N ILE A 221 2.63 29.31 38.64
CA ILE A 221 1.37 28.83 38.08
C ILE A 221 1.54 28.43 36.61
N ILE A 222 2.23 29.24 35.79
CA ILE A 222 2.47 28.92 34.37
C ILE A 222 3.26 27.61 34.25
N ILE A 223 4.34 27.44 35.00
CA ILE A 223 5.16 26.21 34.99
C ILE A 223 4.35 25.00 35.48
N PHE A 224 3.63 25.17 36.59
CA PHE A 224 2.80 24.13 37.20
C PHE A 224 1.73 23.60 36.23
N GLN A 225 1.18 24.47 35.37
CA GLN A 225 0.23 24.06 34.34
C GLN A 225 0.86 23.52 33.07
N TYR A 226 2.02 24.06 32.68
CA TYR A 226 2.74 23.66 31.48
C TYR A 226 3.10 22.16 31.52
N LEU A 227 3.59 21.69 32.67
CA LEU A 227 4.04 20.30 32.85
C LEU A 227 2.94 19.24 32.62
N PRO A 228 1.76 19.31 33.24
CA PRO A 228 0.63 18.43 32.93
C PRO A 228 0.26 18.43 31.45
N ARG A 229 0.21 19.59 30.80
CA ARG A 229 -0.16 19.71 29.38
C ARG A 229 0.84 19.04 28.46
N LEU A 230 2.13 19.21 28.75
CA LEU A 230 3.19 18.51 28.04
C LEU A 230 3.07 17.00 28.25
N PHE A 231 2.81 16.56 29.49
CA PHE A 231 2.66 15.15 29.80
C PHE A 231 1.47 14.51 29.07
N LEU A 232 0.36 15.23 28.85
CA LEU A 232 -0.81 14.75 28.11
C LEU A 232 -0.54 14.42 26.64
N ILE A 233 0.50 14.98 26.04
CA ILE A 233 0.88 14.67 24.65
C ILE A 233 1.35 13.22 24.52
N PHE A 234 2.10 12.68 25.48
CA PHE A 234 2.61 11.30 25.40
C PHE A 234 1.52 10.22 25.29
N PRO A 235 0.53 10.13 26.20
CA PRO A 235 -0.54 9.14 26.09
C PRO A 235 -1.45 9.40 24.89
N LEU A 236 -1.63 10.65 24.48
CA LEU A 236 -2.42 10.99 23.29
C LEU A 236 -1.73 10.53 22.00
N SER A 237 -0.45 10.84 21.84
CA SER A 237 0.36 10.38 20.71
C SER A 237 0.44 8.86 20.66
N SER A 238 0.63 8.19 21.80
CA SER A 238 0.61 6.72 21.88
C SER A 238 -0.74 6.14 21.42
N GLN A 239 -1.87 6.74 21.83
CA GLN A 239 -3.20 6.30 21.37
C GLN A 239 -3.39 6.49 19.86
N ILE A 240 -2.88 7.57 19.28
CA ILE A 240 -2.93 7.81 17.84
C ILE A 240 -2.07 6.77 17.12
N VAL A 241 -0.81 6.58 17.52
CA VAL A 241 0.11 5.61 16.91
C VAL A 241 -0.45 4.19 16.98
N ASN A 242 -1.00 3.77 18.13
CA ASN A 242 -1.61 2.45 18.25
C ASN A 242 -2.84 2.25 17.35
N ALA A 243 -3.56 3.32 17.01
CA ALA A 243 -4.76 3.26 16.17
C ALA A 243 -4.48 3.38 14.67
N THR A 244 -3.45 4.13 14.28
CA THR A 244 -3.12 4.41 12.86
C THR A 244 -1.76 3.88 12.41
N GLY A 245 -0.97 3.26 13.30
CA GLY A 245 0.41 2.84 13.07
C GLY A 245 1.43 3.99 13.07
N VAL A 246 0.99 5.21 12.72
CA VAL A 246 1.83 6.43 12.65
C VAL A 246 1.04 7.62 13.20
N VAL A 247 1.72 8.58 13.85
CA VAL A 247 1.11 9.84 14.34
C VAL A 247 0.47 10.63 13.18
N THR A 248 1.13 10.64 12.02
CA THR A 248 0.74 11.37 10.82
C THR A 248 0.61 10.43 9.62
N GLU A 249 -0.34 10.73 8.73
CA GLU A 249 -0.61 9.88 7.55
C GLU A 249 0.47 9.96 6.48
N THR A 250 1.32 11.00 6.51
CA THR A 250 2.41 11.20 5.55
C THR A 250 3.74 11.36 6.28
N ALA A 251 4.82 10.88 5.66
CA ALA A 251 6.18 11.04 6.17
C ALA A 251 6.56 12.52 6.35
N TRP A 252 6.18 13.38 5.40
CA TRP A 252 6.39 14.83 5.48
C TRP A 252 5.68 15.50 6.66
N ALA A 253 4.45 15.06 6.97
CA ALA A 253 3.75 15.58 8.14
C ALA A 253 4.42 15.13 9.45
N GLY A 254 5.01 13.93 9.47
CA GLY A 254 5.78 13.42 10.62
C GLY A 254 7.07 14.21 10.81
N ALA A 255 7.75 14.54 9.71
CA ALA A 255 8.91 15.42 9.72
C ALA A 255 8.59 16.82 10.28
N ALA A 256 7.53 17.43 9.75
CA ALA A 256 7.05 18.74 10.22
C ALA A 256 6.64 18.72 11.70
N TYR A 257 6.00 17.64 12.18
CA TYR A 257 5.62 17.49 13.58
C TYR A 257 6.83 17.49 14.52
N ASN A 258 7.87 16.71 14.21
CA ASN A 258 9.08 16.68 15.03
C ASN A 258 9.84 18.01 14.97
N LEU A 259 9.92 18.65 13.81
CA LEU A 259 10.51 19.98 13.68
C LEU A 259 9.74 21.00 14.53
N MET A 260 8.41 20.96 14.52
CA MET A 260 7.57 21.84 15.35
C MET A 260 7.81 21.63 16.85
N LEU A 261 7.98 20.38 17.32
CA LEU A 261 8.34 20.11 18.73
C LEU A 261 9.71 20.71 19.08
N TYR A 262 10.67 20.61 18.17
CA TYR A 262 11.99 21.22 18.33
C TYR A 262 11.92 22.75 18.40
N MET A 263 11.15 23.37 17.50
CA MET A 263 10.88 24.82 17.51
C MET A 263 10.09 25.28 18.74
N LEU A 264 9.23 24.42 19.29
CA LEU A 264 8.51 24.71 20.54
C LEU A 264 9.47 24.70 21.73
N ALA A 265 10.41 23.77 21.79
CA ALA A 265 11.44 23.76 22.83
C ALA A 265 12.34 25.00 22.76
N SER A 266 12.75 25.43 21.56
CA SER A 266 13.54 26.66 21.40
C SER A 266 12.76 27.91 21.81
N HIS A 267 11.46 27.98 21.48
CA HIS A 267 10.55 29.04 21.95
C HIS A 267 10.49 29.11 23.48
N VAL A 268 10.30 27.97 24.16
CA VAL A 268 10.27 27.90 25.62
C VAL A 268 11.60 28.36 26.23
N LEU A 269 12.73 27.89 25.70
CA LEU A 269 14.05 28.29 26.19
C LEU A 269 14.31 29.79 26.00
N GLY A 270 13.94 30.35 24.84
CA GLY A 270 14.04 31.78 24.57
C GLY A 270 13.19 32.64 25.50
N ALA A 271 11.94 32.21 25.75
CA ALA A 271 11.04 32.88 26.68
C ALA A 271 11.55 32.81 28.13
N CYS A 272 12.07 31.66 28.56
CA CYS A 272 12.72 31.50 29.86
C CYS A 272 13.95 32.42 29.98
N TRP A 273 14.78 32.50 28.94
CA TRP A 273 15.95 33.38 28.92
C TRP A 273 15.56 34.85 29.08
N TYR A 274 14.52 35.32 28.36
CA TYR A 274 14.00 36.69 28.50
C TYR A 274 13.51 37.00 29.92
N LEU A 275 12.74 36.10 30.53
CA LEU A 275 12.25 36.31 31.89
C LEU A 275 13.41 36.34 32.89
N LEU A 276 14.35 35.41 32.76
CA LEU A 276 15.54 35.35 33.60
C LEU A 276 16.45 36.57 33.41
N SER A 277 16.51 37.16 32.20
CA SER A 277 17.27 38.40 31.98
C SER A 277 16.64 39.59 32.72
N ILE A 278 15.31 39.69 32.74
CA ILE A 278 14.61 40.72 33.53
C ILE A 278 14.82 40.49 35.03
N GLU A 279 14.72 39.24 35.51
CA GLU A 279 14.99 38.91 36.91
C GLU A 279 16.44 39.24 37.31
N ARG A 280 17.40 39.01 36.40
CA ARG A 280 18.79 39.39 36.64
C ARG A 280 19.02 40.89 36.63
N GLN A 281 18.32 41.62 35.77
CA GLN A 281 18.35 43.07 35.75
C GLN A 281 17.75 43.66 37.04
N GLU A 282 16.60 43.13 37.51
CA GLU A 282 15.99 43.53 38.78
C GLU A 282 16.89 43.19 39.99
N ALA A 283 17.54 42.01 39.98
CA ALA A 283 18.48 41.62 41.03
C ALA A 283 19.69 42.57 41.11
N CYS A 284 20.21 43.03 39.96
CA CYS A 284 21.23 44.05 39.93
C CYS A 284 20.74 45.36 40.57
N TRP A 285 19.55 45.83 40.20
CA TRP A 285 19.01 47.07 40.74
C TRP A 285 18.82 47.03 42.26
N ARG A 286 18.34 45.90 42.79
CA ARG A 286 18.24 45.71 44.25
C ARG A 286 19.61 45.73 44.91
N SER A 287 20.57 44.97 44.36
CA SER A 287 21.94 44.94 44.90
C SER A 287 22.61 46.32 44.87
N ALA A 288 22.43 47.10 43.81
CA ALA A 288 22.96 48.46 43.70
C ALA A 288 22.29 49.41 44.71
N CYS A 289 20.98 49.28 44.89
CA CYS A 289 20.23 50.10 45.84
C CYS A 289 20.59 49.79 47.29
N ASP A 290 20.78 48.51 47.65
CA ASP A 290 21.21 48.08 48.99
C ASP A 290 22.65 48.55 49.32
N LEU A 291 23.49 48.75 48.29
CA LEU A 291 24.84 49.32 48.43
C LEU A 291 24.82 50.84 48.65
N GLU A 292 23.85 51.55 48.07
CA GLU A 292 23.72 53.00 48.19
C GLU A 292 23.01 53.43 49.48
N ASP A 293 21.98 52.69 49.91
CA ASP A 293 21.20 52.96 51.12
C ASP A 293 20.84 51.65 51.84
N SER A 294 21.13 51.59 53.14
CA SER A 294 20.75 50.49 54.03
C SER A 294 19.23 50.25 54.12
N SER A 295 18.41 51.22 53.68
CA SER A 295 16.94 51.17 53.71
C SER A 295 16.30 51.33 52.32
N CYS A 296 16.82 50.61 51.32
CA CYS A 296 16.33 50.65 49.94
C CYS A 296 14.81 50.42 49.80
N GLN A 297 14.14 51.31 49.05
CA GLN A 297 12.70 51.22 48.74
C GLN A 297 12.45 50.45 47.44
N TYR A 298 12.33 49.12 47.50
CA TYR A 298 12.11 48.27 46.32
C TYR A 298 10.85 48.60 45.50
N ASN A 299 9.87 49.28 46.09
CA ASN A 299 8.66 49.71 45.39
C ASN A 299 8.94 50.73 44.27
N TYR A 300 10.08 51.42 44.31
CA TYR A 300 10.47 52.40 43.28
C TYR A 300 10.85 51.78 41.92
N PHE A 301 11.05 50.45 41.88
CA PHE A 301 11.25 49.68 40.65
C PHE A 301 9.95 49.35 39.91
N ASP A 302 8.77 49.73 40.44
CA ASP A 302 7.49 49.62 39.74
C ASP A 302 7.21 50.88 38.92
N CYS A 303 6.89 50.71 37.63
CA CYS A 303 6.60 51.85 36.75
C CYS A 303 5.35 52.64 37.16
N HIS A 304 4.42 52.06 37.94
CA HIS A 304 3.28 52.78 38.48
C HIS A 304 3.67 53.91 39.44
N ARG A 305 4.85 53.78 40.08
CA ARG A 305 5.41 54.74 41.06
C ARG A 305 6.30 55.81 40.42
N VAL A 306 6.47 55.80 39.09
CA VAL A 306 7.37 56.75 38.39
C VAL A 306 6.91 58.20 38.55
N LYS A 307 5.60 58.43 38.75
CA LYS A 307 5.03 59.76 38.98
C LYS A 307 5.13 60.24 40.44
N ASP A 308 5.62 59.40 41.36
CA ASP A 308 5.73 59.76 42.77
C ASP A 308 6.93 60.72 42.98
N PRO A 309 6.76 61.88 43.63
CA PRO A 309 7.83 62.87 43.80
C PRO A 309 9.07 62.33 44.55
N GLY A 310 8.86 61.44 45.52
CA GLY A 310 9.94 60.80 46.29
C GLY A 310 10.78 59.82 45.46
N ARG A 311 10.22 59.28 44.37
CA ARG A 311 10.91 58.38 43.47
C ARG A 311 11.78 59.13 42.48
N ASP A 312 11.31 60.26 41.92
CA ASP A 312 12.09 61.06 40.96
C ASP A 312 13.36 61.64 41.61
N THR A 313 13.23 62.13 42.85
CA THR A 313 14.38 62.60 43.64
C THR A 313 15.39 61.49 43.91
N TRP A 314 14.94 60.33 44.39
CA TRP A 314 15.78 59.15 44.59
C TRP A 314 16.49 58.70 43.32
N PHE A 315 15.77 58.63 42.20
CA PHE A 315 16.33 58.15 40.93
C PHE A 315 17.47 59.04 40.42
N ARG A 316 17.33 60.37 40.55
CA ARG A 316 18.37 61.34 40.17
C ARG A 316 19.61 61.28 41.06
N SER A 317 19.44 60.92 42.34
CA SER A 317 20.57 60.75 43.27
C SER A 317 21.23 59.37 43.18
N SER A 318 20.55 58.37 42.61
CA SER A 318 21.04 57.00 42.52
C SER A 318 22.03 56.79 41.37
N ASN A 319 23.04 55.95 41.57
CA ASN A 319 24.00 55.53 40.52
C ASN A 319 23.60 54.19 39.87
N ILE A 320 22.39 53.69 40.14
CA ILE A 320 21.88 52.38 39.70
C ILE A 320 22.03 52.16 38.19
N THR A 321 21.73 53.17 37.36
CA THR A 321 21.85 53.07 35.90
C THR A 321 23.30 52.81 35.45
N SER A 322 24.28 53.39 36.16
CA SER A 322 25.70 53.22 35.85
C SER A 322 26.26 51.90 36.38
N LEU A 323 25.84 51.49 37.58
CA LEU A 323 26.28 50.26 38.25
C LEU A 323 25.72 49.00 37.60
N CYS A 324 24.52 49.09 37.02
CA CYS A 324 23.83 47.99 36.34
C CYS A 324 23.90 48.10 34.81
N SER A 325 24.92 48.79 34.28
CA SER A 325 25.20 48.80 32.84
C SER A 325 25.97 47.53 32.44
N PRO A 326 25.68 46.90 31.29
CA PRO A 326 26.42 45.74 30.82
C PRO A 326 27.91 46.05 30.50
N THR A 327 28.25 47.33 30.31
CA THR A 327 29.62 47.80 30.08
C THR A 327 30.42 48.05 31.36
N SER A 328 29.75 48.09 32.51
CA SER A 328 30.38 48.30 33.81
C SER A 328 30.86 46.96 34.39
N SER A 329 32.02 46.92 35.05
CA SER A 329 32.53 45.71 35.69
C SER A 329 31.86 45.39 37.04
N SER A 330 30.90 46.21 37.48
CA SER A 330 30.26 46.15 38.80
C SER A 330 29.28 44.98 38.97
N TYR A 331 28.65 44.51 37.89
CA TYR A 331 27.72 43.37 37.96
C TYR A 331 27.87 42.45 36.75
N GLN A 332 28.08 41.15 37.00
CA GLN A 332 28.27 40.16 35.94
C GLN A 332 26.94 39.59 35.46
N PHE A 333 26.52 39.96 34.26
CA PHE A 333 25.27 39.47 33.65
C PHE A 333 25.40 38.13 32.92
N GLY A 334 26.61 37.73 32.54
CA GLY A 334 26.88 36.46 31.83
C GLY A 334 26.04 36.29 30.57
N ILE A 335 25.35 35.15 30.42
CA ILE A 335 24.47 34.80 29.29
C ILE A 335 23.31 35.79 29.08
N TYR A 336 23.00 36.63 30.07
CA TYR A 336 21.94 37.64 29.98
C TYR A 336 22.47 39.01 29.51
N SER A 337 23.78 39.18 29.36
CA SER A 337 24.41 40.44 28.93
C SER A 337 23.85 40.92 27.60
N ASP A 338 23.69 40.01 26.63
CA ASP A 338 23.10 40.27 25.31
C ASP A 338 21.71 40.93 25.37
N ALA A 339 20.90 40.60 26.39
CA ALA A 339 19.56 41.17 26.54
C ALA A 339 19.61 42.67 26.87
N LEU A 340 20.63 43.10 27.61
CA LEU A 340 20.82 44.50 28.02
C LEU A 340 21.60 45.30 26.97
N THR A 341 22.64 44.71 26.37
CA THR A 341 23.46 45.41 25.34
C THR A 341 22.66 45.73 24.08
N LEU A 342 21.72 44.85 23.71
CA LEU A 342 20.86 45.02 22.54
C LEU A 342 19.47 45.59 22.88
N ASP A 343 19.25 46.01 24.12
CA ASP A 343 17.99 46.59 24.61
C ASP A 343 16.75 45.72 24.28
N VAL A 344 16.89 44.39 24.42
CA VAL A 344 15.83 43.42 24.13
C VAL A 344 14.70 43.53 25.14
N THR A 345 15.01 43.88 26.39
CA THR A 345 14.03 44.01 27.49
C THR A 345 13.06 45.18 27.31
N ALA A 346 13.47 46.25 26.63
CA ALA A 346 12.64 47.42 26.32
C ALA A 346 12.07 47.43 24.88
N SER A 347 12.54 46.53 24.02
CA SER A 347 12.13 46.43 22.62
C SER A 347 10.64 46.07 22.44
N PRO A 348 10.01 46.47 21.31
CA PRO A 348 8.63 46.07 21.00
C PRO A 348 8.49 44.55 20.85
N PHE A 349 7.28 44.04 21.09
CA PHE A 349 7.00 42.60 21.22
C PHE A 349 7.57 41.73 20.09
N PHE A 350 7.36 42.11 18.83
CA PHE A 350 7.83 41.31 17.70
C PHE A 350 9.36 41.19 17.65
N ASN A 351 10.08 42.30 17.86
CA ASN A 351 11.54 42.31 17.82
C ASN A 351 12.11 41.45 18.95
N LYS A 352 11.61 41.63 20.18
CA LYS A 352 12.07 40.82 21.31
C LYS A 352 11.70 39.34 21.16
N TYR A 353 10.50 39.03 20.65
CA TYR A 353 10.06 37.65 20.43
C TYR A 353 10.96 36.92 19.43
N PHE A 354 11.18 37.48 18.23
CA PHE A 354 12.01 36.83 17.22
C PHE A 354 13.47 36.70 17.66
N TYR A 355 13.99 37.71 18.37
CA TYR A 355 15.34 37.63 18.93
C TYR A 355 15.45 36.50 19.96
N CYS A 356 14.51 36.40 20.90
CA CYS A 356 14.54 35.36 21.93
C CYS A 356 14.33 33.96 21.34
N LEU A 357 13.45 33.82 20.34
CA LEU A 357 13.27 32.57 19.58
C LEU A 357 14.56 32.16 18.87
N TRP A 358 15.24 33.11 18.22
CA TRP A 358 16.54 32.89 17.60
C TRP A 358 17.60 32.48 18.63
N TRP A 359 17.68 33.19 19.76
CA TRP A 359 18.61 32.88 20.84
C TRP A 359 18.41 31.45 21.37
N GLY A 360 17.15 31.06 21.60
CA GLY A 360 16.81 29.70 22.03
C GLY A 360 17.16 28.66 20.98
N LEU A 361 16.86 28.93 19.71
CA LEU A 361 17.13 28.00 18.60
C LEU A 361 18.63 27.80 18.38
N ARG A 362 19.41 28.89 18.42
CA ARG A 362 20.87 28.90 18.28
C ARG A 362 21.49 28.00 19.35
N ASN A 363 21.18 28.25 20.62
CA ASN A 363 21.80 27.53 21.73
C ASN A 363 21.33 26.08 21.86
N LEU A 364 20.06 25.79 21.54
CA LEU A 364 19.57 24.42 21.50
C LEU A 364 20.28 23.60 20.40
N SER A 365 20.52 24.22 19.23
CA SER A 365 21.15 23.56 18.08
C SER A 365 22.66 23.46 18.18
N SER A 366 23.31 24.40 18.87
CA SER A 366 24.76 24.40 19.11
C SER A 366 25.14 23.78 20.45
N LEU A 367 24.23 23.06 21.11
CA LEU A 367 24.47 22.38 22.40
C LEU A 367 25.03 23.33 23.50
N GLY A 368 24.65 24.61 23.45
CA GLY A 368 25.13 25.61 24.40
C GLY A 368 26.61 26.00 24.30
N GLN A 369 27.31 25.64 23.23
CA GLN A 369 28.76 25.90 23.08
C GLN A 369 29.18 27.37 23.15
N ASN A 370 28.29 28.31 22.83
CA ASN A 370 28.56 29.75 22.80
C ASN A 370 27.91 30.48 24.00
N LEU A 371 27.78 29.81 25.15
CA LEU A 371 27.23 30.40 26.37
C LEU A 371 28.36 30.81 27.32
N ASP A 372 28.59 32.11 27.44
CA ASP A 372 29.54 32.68 28.39
C ASP A 372 28.89 32.90 29.75
N THR A 373 29.10 31.96 30.68
CA THR A 373 28.45 31.99 32.00
C THR A 373 29.22 32.79 33.04
N SER A 374 28.52 33.53 33.91
CA SER A 374 29.11 34.03 35.17
C SER A 374 29.25 32.91 36.23
N THR A 375 29.81 33.25 37.40
CA THR A 375 29.91 32.32 38.55
C THR A 375 28.57 32.05 39.25
N TYR A 376 27.47 32.64 38.78
CA TYR A 376 26.16 32.44 39.38
C TYR A 376 25.59 31.03 39.10
N ALA A 377 25.29 30.31 40.18
CA ALA A 377 24.80 28.94 40.11
C ALA A 377 23.54 28.78 39.24
N GLY A 378 22.58 29.69 39.30
CA GLY A 378 21.32 29.57 38.54
C GLY A 378 21.52 29.67 37.03
N GLU A 379 22.53 30.41 36.59
CA GLU A 379 22.90 30.55 35.18
C GLU A 379 23.62 29.30 34.69
N ILE A 380 24.58 28.79 35.49
CA ILE A 380 25.29 27.54 35.20
C ILE A 380 24.29 26.38 35.09
N ILE A 381 23.34 26.26 36.01
CA ILE A 381 22.28 25.25 35.97
C ILE A 381 21.43 25.39 34.70
N PHE A 382 21.05 26.61 34.33
CA PHE A 382 20.28 26.86 33.11
C PHE A 382 21.06 26.48 31.84
N ALA A 383 22.36 26.81 31.78
CA ALA A 383 23.24 26.42 30.68
C ALA A 383 23.39 24.89 30.57
N ILE A 384 23.55 24.17 31.70
CA ILE A 384 23.58 22.71 31.74
C ILE A 384 22.26 22.11 31.21
N ILE A 385 21.11 22.69 31.58
CA ILE A 385 19.80 22.26 31.08
C ILE A 385 19.72 22.47 29.56
N ILE A 386 20.17 23.60 29.03
CA ILE A 386 20.18 23.87 27.58
C ILE A 386 21.05 22.85 26.85
N ALA A 387 22.27 22.60 27.33
CA ALA A 387 23.21 21.67 26.70
C ALA A 387 22.66 20.23 26.68
N THR A 388 22.12 19.76 27.81
CA THR A 388 21.54 18.42 27.93
C THR A 388 20.26 18.24 27.11
N LEU A 389 19.35 19.22 27.15
CA LEU A 389 18.12 19.21 26.36
C LEU A 389 18.41 19.30 24.85
N GLY A 390 19.36 20.16 24.45
CA GLY A 390 19.83 20.31 23.07
C GLY A 390 20.35 18.99 22.51
N LEU A 391 21.20 18.28 23.27
CA LEU A 391 21.75 17.00 22.83
C LEU A 391 20.66 15.96 22.58
N VAL A 392 19.73 15.80 23.53
CA VAL A 392 18.65 14.82 23.43
C VAL A 392 17.69 15.16 22.29
N LEU A 393 17.24 16.41 22.20
CA LEU A 393 16.28 16.83 21.17
C LEU A 393 16.87 16.81 19.77
N PHE A 394 18.14 17.20 19.61
CA PHE A 394 18.82 17.17 18.32
C PHE A 394 19.04 15.73 17.84
N ALA A 395 19.44 14.81 18.73
CA ALA A 395 19.55 13.39 18.42
C ALA A 395 18.19 12.77 18.03
N LEU A 396 17.12 13.09 18.76
CA LEU A 396 15.75 12.64 18.43
C LEU A 396 15.27 13.19 17.08
N LEU A 397 15.58 14.45 16.77
CA LEU A 397 15.22 15.05 15.49
C LEU A 397 15.89 14.29 14.33
N ILE A 398 17.20 14.08 14.39
CA ILE A 398 17.95 13.36 13.36
C ILE A 398 17.46 11.91 13.23
N GLY A 399 17.33 11.17 14.33
CA GLY A 399 16.91 9.78 14.31
C GLY A 399 15.49 9.58 13.74
N ASN A 400 14.56 10.45 14.12
CA ASN A 400 13.20 10.40 13.58
C ASN A 400 13.14 10.84 12.11
N MET A 401 13.88 11.88 11.70
CA MET A 401 13.97 12.28 10.30
C MET A 401 14.51 11.15 9.42
N GLN A 402 15.58 10.48 9.87
CA GLN A 402 16.18 9.35 9.17
C GLN A 402 15.16 8.23 8.97
N THR A 403 14.42 7.86 10.02
CA THR A 403 13.38 6.82 9.96
C THR A 403 12.30 7.16 8.93
N TYR A 404 11.84 8.42 8.86
CA TYR A 404 10.83 8.84 7.89
C TYR A 404 11.34 8.83 6.45
N LEU A 405 12.57 9.31 6.22
CA LEU A 405 13.18 9.30 4.90
C LEU A 405 13.36 7.86 4.40
N GLN A 406 13.87 6.96 5.25
CA GLN A 406 14.04 5.55 4.95
C GLN A 406 12.72 4.85 4.62
N SER A 407 11.65 5.12 5.39
CA SER A 407 10.34 4.49 5.14
C SER A 407 9.79 4.74 3.72
N THR A 408 10.17 5.87 3.09
CA THR A 408 9.76 6.21 1.72
C THR A 408 10.65 5.51 0.68
N THR A 409 11.92 5.26 1.01
CA THR A 409 12.91 4.66 0.08
C THR A 409 12.99 3.15 0.16
N VAL A 410 12.42 2.49 1.19
CA VAL A 410 12.47 1.03 1.38
C VAL A 410 12.19 0.24 0.11
N ARG A 411 11.11 0.55 -0.63
CA ARG A 411 10.78 -0.19 -1.87
C ARG A 411 11.79 0.03 -2.99
N LEU A 412 12.37 1.23 -3.09
CA LEU A 412 13.41 1.53 -4.06
C LEU A 412 14.73 0.84 -3.69
N GLU A 413 15.05 0.79 -2.40
CA GLU A 413 16.22 0.11 -1.87
C GLU A 413 16.11 -1.40 -2.03
N GLU A 414 14.97 -2.02 -1.73
CA GLU A 414 14.70 -3.44 -2.00
C GLU A 414 14.97 -3.79 -3.47
N TRP A 415 14.48 -2.97 -4.41
CA TRP A 415 14.74 -3.16 -5.84
C TRP A 415 16.21 -2.97 -6.19
N ARG A 416 16.87 -1.93 -5.67
CA ARG A 416 18.29 -1.66 -5.93
C ARG A 416 19.19 -2.80 -5.45
N ILE A 417 18.93 -3.30 -4.24
CA ILE A 417 19.67 -4.42 -3.64
C ILE A 417 19.48 -5.65 -4.52
N LYS A 418 18.23 -6.04 -4.79
CA LYS A 418 17.93 -7.21 -5.64
C LYS A 418 18.58 -7.12 -7.02
N ARG A 419 18.54 -5.95 -7.67
CA ARG A 419 19.19 -5.73 -8.98
C ARG A 419 20.71 -5.88 -8.89
N THR A 420 21.32 -5.37 -7.83
CA THR A 420 22.78 -5.46 -7.62
C THR A 420 23.20 -6.90 -7.37
N ASP A 421 22.44 -7.63 -6.54
CA ASP A 421 22.68 -9.05 -6.25
C ASP A 421 22.56 -9.90 -7.52
N THR A 422 21.51 -9.69 -8.33
CA THR A 422 21.37 -10.37 -9.62
C THR A 422 22.56 -10.07 -10.55
N GLU A 423 22.98 -8.80 -10.66
CA GLU A 423 24.14 -8.44 -11.49
C GLU A 423 25.44 -9.08 -11.02
N GLN A 424 25.70 -9.07 -9.71
CA GLN A 424 26.89 -9.70 -9.14
C GLN A 424 26.87 -11.21 -9.39
N TRP A 425 25.73 -11.86 -9.18
CA TRP A 425 25.54 -13.28 -9.46
C TRP A 425 25.80 -13.60 -10.95
N MET A 426 25.25 -12.81 -11.88
CA MET A 426 25.47 -13.00 -13.32
C MET A 426 26.93 -12.81 -13.73
N ARG A 427 27.63 -11.83 -13.12
CA ARG A 427 29.07 -11.58 -13.36
C ARG A 427 29.92 -12.74 -12.84
N HIS A 428 29.63 -13.21 -11.62
CA HIS A 428 30.37 -14.31 -11.00
C HIS A 428 30.21 -15.62 -11.80
N ARG A 429 29.04 -15.84 -12.40
CA ARG A 429 28.76 -16.98 -13.29
C ARG A 429 29.20 -16.79 -14.75
N GLN A 430 29.78 -15.63 -15.09
CA GLN A 430 30.28 -15.32 -16.43
C GLN A 430 29.22 -15.52 -17.53
N LEU A 431 27.97 -15.11 -17.27
CA LEU A 431 26.90 -15.29 -18.24
C LEU A 431 27.14 -14.47 -19.52
N PRO A 432 26.83 -15.03 -20.71
CA PRO A 432 26.84 -14.32 -21.98
C PRO A 432 26.04 -13.01 -21.95
N PRO A 433 26.44 -11.97 -22.71
CA PRO A 433 25.79 -10.67 -22.68
C PRO A 433 24.30 -10.73 -23.07
N GLU A 434 23.94 -11.62 -23.99
CA GLU A 434 22.55 -11.83 -24.42
C GLU A 434 21.68 -12.35 -23.27
N LEU A 435 22.13 -13.41 -22.57
CA LEU A 435 21.42 -13.95 -21.41
C LEU A 435 21.29 -12.92 -20.29
N ARG A 436 22.34 -12.11 -20.06
CA ARG A 436 22.29 -11.03 -19.07
C ARG A 436 21.24 -9.98 -19.43
N GLN A 437 21.13 -9.61 -20.71
CA GLN A 437 20.08 -8.71 -21.18
C GLN A 437 18.68 -9.32 -21.01
N SER A 438 18.50 -10.61 -21.31
CA SER A 438 17.23 -11.31 -21.09
C SER A 438 16.81 -11.33 -19.62
N VAL A 439 17.76 -11.61 -18.71
CA VAL A 439 17.50 -11.58 -17.26
C VAL A 439 17.13 -10.17 -16.80
N ARG A 440 17.84 -9.13 -17.27
CA ARG A 440 17.50 -7.72 -16.95
C ARG A 440 16.09 -7.35 -17.40
N LYS A 441 15.73 -7.72 -18.63
CA LYS A 441 14.38 -7.45 -19.20
C LYS A 441 13.32 -8.14 -18.35
N TYR A 442 13.55 -9.40 -17.98
CA TYR A 442 12.64 -10.16 -17.12
C TYR A 442 12.47 -9.53 -15.73
N ASP A 443 13.58 -9.21 -15.05
CA ASP A 443 13.52 -8.62 -13.70
C ASP A 443 12.85 -7.24 -13.71
N GLN A 444 13.11 -6.42 -14.74
CA GLN A 444 12.46 -5.13 -14.92
C GLN A 444 10.96 -5.29 -15.14
N TYR A 445 10.54 -6.20 -16.03
CA TYR A 445 9.12 -6.44 -16.29
C TYR A 445 8.41 -7.00 -15.06
N LYS A 446 9.00 -7.99 -14.39
CA LYS A 446 8.48 -8.55 -13.13
C LYS A 446 8.28 -7.47 -12.07
N TRP A 447 9.21 -6.53 -11.94
CA TRP A 447 9.07 -5.40 -11.03
C TRP A 447 7.93 -4.45 -11.42
N LEU A 448 7.77 -4.15 -12.71
CA LEU A 448 6.69 -3.29 -13.19
C LEU A 448 5.30 -3.92 -12.98
N ALA A 449 5.18 -5.23 -13.20
CA ALA A 449 3.94 -5.99 -13.03
C ALA A 449 3.56 -6.16 -11.56
N THR A 450 4.50 -6.54 -10.70
CA THR A 450 4.21 -6.95 -9.30
C THR A 450 4.57 -5.90 -8.25
N ARG A 451 5.36 -4.87 -8.60
CA ARG A 451 5.96 -3.90 -7.67
C ARG A 451 6.73 -4.55 -6.51
N GLY A 452 7.32 -5.72 -6.76
CA GLY A 452 8.08 -6.46 -5.77
C GLY A 452 7.23 -7.26 -4.77
N VAL A 453 5.91 -7.33 -4.99
CA VAL A 453 5.03 -8.19 -4.20
C VAL A 453 5.13 -9.61 -4.71
N ASP A 454 5.49 -10.54 -3.84
CA ASP A 454 5.39 -11.96 -4.13
C ASP A 454 3.97 -12.46 -3.80
N GLU A 455 3.21 -12.78 -4.84
CA GLU A 455 1.81 -13.17 -4.71
C GLU A 455 1.64 -14.47 -3.92
N GLU A 456 2.57 -15.43 -4.03
CA GLU A 456 2.45 -16.69 -3.32
C GLU A 456 2.63 -16.52 -1.81
N THR A 457 3.62 -15.72 -1.37
CA THR A 457 3.83 -15.46 0.06
C THR A 457 2.70 -14.63 0.65
N LEU A 458 2.17 -13.65 -0.10
CA LEU A 458 0.99 -12.89 0.29
C LEU A 458 -0.22 -13.82 0.53
N LEU A 459 -0.50 -14.72 -0.40
CA LEU A 459 -1.63 -15.66 -0.31
C LEU A 459 -1.44 -16.71 0.78
N LYS A 460 -0.21 -17.13 1.07
CA LYS A 460 0.10 -18.06 2.18
C LYS A 460 -0.20 -17.47 3.57
N GLY A 461 -0.16 -16.14 3.71
CA GLY A 461 -0.50 -15.45 4.96
C GLY A 461 -2.01 -15.38 5.26
N LEU A 462 -2.87 -15.78 4.32
CA LEU A 462 -4.33 -15.74 4.47
C LEU A 462 -4.89 -17.10 4.91
N PRO A 463 -6.03 -17.13 5.64
CA PRO A 463 -6.80 -18.34 5.87
C PRO A 463 -7.12 -19.08 4.56
N LEU A 464 -7.19 -20.41 4.63
CA LEU A 464 -7.37 -21.29 3.47
C LEU A 464 -8.61 -20.91 2.64
N ASP A 465 -9.72 -20.59 3.29
CA ASP A 465 -10.99 -20.26 2.60
C ASP A 465 -10.86 -18.98 1.76
N LEU A 466 -10.27 -17.92 2.34
CA LEU A 466 -10.04 -16.66 1.61
C LEU A 466 -9.06 -16.83 0.46
N ARG A 467 -8.00 -17.62 0.67
CA ARG A 467 -7.04 -17.94 -0.38
C ARG A 467 -7.72 -18.64 -1.55
N ARG A 468 -8.61 -19.60 -1.28
CA ARG A 468 -9.39 -20.32 -2.30
C ARG A 468 -10.33 -19.39 -3.05
N ASP A 469 -11.09 -18.56 -2.35
CA ASP A 469 -12.02 -17.60 -2.96
C ASP A 469 -11.30 -16.61 -3.89
N ILE A 470 -10.14 -16.09 -3.46
CA ILE A 470 -9.33 -15.17 -4.28
C ILE A 470 -8.82 -15.89 -5.53
N LYS A 471 -8.22 -17.08 -5.37
CA LYS A 471 -7.73 -17.85 -6.51
C LYS A 471 -8.87 -18.15 -7.49
N ARG A 472 -9.98 -18.70 -7.02
CA ARG A 472 -11.19 -18.97 -7.81
C ARG A 472 -11.64 -17.74 -8.58
N HIS A 473 -11.72 -16.57 -7.93
CA HIS A 473 -12.12 -15.33 -8.59
C HIS A 473 -11.18 -14.91 -9.73
N LEU A 474 -9.88 -15.17 -9.60
CA LEU A 474 -8.87 -14.79 -10.60
C LEU A 474 -8.82 -15.74 -11.80
N CYS A 475 -9.03 -17.04 -11.59
CA CYS A 475 -8.80 -18.06 -12.63
C CYS A 475 -10.06 -18.72 -13.21
N LEU A 476 -11.20 -18.72 -12.53
CA LEU A 476 -12.35 -19.56 -12.92
C LEU A 476 -12.80 -19.32 -14.36
N ASP A 477 -12.88 -18.06 -14.78
CA ASP A 477 -13.30 -17.70 -16.13
C ASP A 477 -12.30 -18.17 -17.19
N LEU A 478 -11.00 -18.21 -16.87
CA LEU A 478 -9.96 -18.73 -17.76
C LEU A 478 -10.01 -20.24 -17.85
N VAL A 479 -10.21 -20.92 -16.71
CA VAL A 479 -10.31 -22.39 -16.66
C VAL A 479 -11.53 -22.88 -17.44
N ARG A 480 -12.69 -22.22 -17.30
CA ARG A 480 -13.92 -22.57 -18.04
C ARG A 480 -13.82 -22.39 -19.55
N ARG A 481 -12.85 -21.63 -20.07
CA ARG A 481 -12.65 -21.55 -21.53
C ARG A 481 -12.11 -22.84 -22.12
N VAL A 482 -11.49 -23.70 -21.31
CA VAL A 482 -11.09 -25.03 -21.75
C VAL A 482 -12.34 -25.91 -21.86
N PRO A 483 -12.72 -26.39 -23.05
CA PRO A 483 -14.00 -27.08 -23.26
C PRO A 483 -14.20 -28.34 -22.41
N VAL A 484 -13.10 -28.98 -22.00
CA VAL A 484 -13.09 -30.15 -21.11
C VAL A 484 -13.39 -29.75 -19.67
N PHE A 485 -12.82 -28.63 -19.19
CA PHE A 485 -13.01 -28.16 -17.82
C PHE A 485 -14.38 -27.56 -17.57
N ASP A 486 -14.96 -26.89 -18.57
CA ASP A 486 -16.34 -26.35 -18.51
C ASP A 486 -17.41 -27.39 -18.13
N GLN A 487 -17.17 -28.67 -18.46
CA GLN A 487 -18.08 -29.78 -18.17
C GLN A 487 -17.79 -30.48 -16.84
N MET A 488 -16.74 -30.08 -16.14
CA MET A 488 -16.40 -30.61 -14.82
C MET A 488 -17.31 -30.00 -13.75
N ASP A 489 -17.44 -30.68 -12.61
CA ASP A 489 -18.14 -30.13 -11.47
C ASP A 489 -17.36 -28.95 -10.86
N GLU A 490 -18.08 -28.10 -10.13
CA GLU A 490 -17.49 -26.91 -9.49
C GLU A 490 -16.34 -27.26 -8.53
N ARG A 491 -16.40 -28.44 -7.90
CA ARG A 491 -15.36 -28.93 -6.99
C ARG A 491 -14.05 -29.24 -7.72
N MET A 492 -14.11 -29.81 -8.93
CA MET A 492 -12.93 -30.02 -9.76
C MET A 492 -12.38 -28.68 -10.27
N LEU A 493 -13.23 -27.75 -10.69
CA LEU A 493 -12.81 -26.41 -11.10
C LEU A 493 -12.09 -25.69 -9.95
N ASP A 494 -12.60 -25.80 -8.72
CA ASP A 494 -11.94 -25.27 -7.52
C ASP A 494 -10.58 -25.92 -7.26
N ALA A 495 -10.49 -27.23 -7.41
CA ALA A 495 -9.24 -27.97 -7.22
C ALA A 495 -8.16 -27.60 -8.26
N ILE A 496 -8.57 -27.29 -9.50
CA ILE A 496 -7.69 -26.76 -10.55
C ILE A 496 -7.27 -25.34 -10.19
N CYS A 497 -8.23 -24.48 -9.85
CA CYS A 497 -7.98 -23.09 -9.50
C CYS A 497 -7.06 -22.92 -8.28
N GLU A 498 -7.13 -23.80 -7.29
CA GLU A 498 -6.22 -23.79 -6.14
C GLU A 498 -4.75 -24.08 -6.52
N ARG A 499 -4.52 -24.85 -7.60
CA ARG A 499 -3.18 -25.29 -8.06
C ARG A 499 -2.54 -24.40 -9.11
N LEU A 500 -3.31 -23.50 -9.73
CA LEU A 500 -2.75 -22.52 -10.66
C LEU A 500 -1.74 -21.60 -9.97
N LYS A 501 -0.63 -21.34 -10.67
CA LYS A 501 0.45 -20.45 -10.26
C LYS A 501 0.66 -19.35 -11.28
N PRO A 502 0.97 -18.11 -10.87
CA PRO A 502 1.26 -17.04 -11.82
C PRO A 502 2.56 -17.33 -12.58
N ALA A 503 2.56 -17.02 -13.87
CA ALA A 503 3.69 -17.15 -14.79
C ALA A 503 3.85 -15.85 -15.61
N LEU A 504 5.11 -15.47 -15.85
CA LEU A 504 5.47 -14.27 -16.60
C LEU A 504 6.48 -14.66 -17.68
N CYS A 505 6.22 -14.27 -18.92
CA CYS A 505 7.11 -14.50 -20.05
C CYS A 505 7.45 -13.17 -20.73
N THR A 506 8.74 -12.98 -21.05
CA THR A 506 9.19 -11.79 -21.77
C THR A 506 9.05 -11.95 -23.27
N GLU A 507 8.91 -10.85 -23.99
CA GLU A 507 8.87 -10.86 -25.45
C GLU A 507 10.12 -11.53 -26.03
N GLY A 508 9.91 -12.36 -27.05
CA GLY A 508 10.97 -13.09 -27.76
C GLY A 508 11.30 -14.46 -27.16
N THR A 509 10.78 -14.77 -25.97
CA THR A 509 11.02 -16.06 -25.31
C THR A 509 10.29 -17.20 -26.00
N PHE A 510 10.96 -18.34 -26.15
CA PHE A 510 10.34 -19.59 -26.57
C PHE A 510 9.83 -20.30 -25.31
N LEU A 511 8.53 -20.52 -25.23
CA LEU A 511 7.90 -21.18 -24.09
C LEU A 511 8.02 -22.70 -24.21
N VAL A 512 7.84 -23.21 -25.43
CA VAL A 512 8.01 -24.62 -25.78
C VAL A 512 8.35 -24.72 -27.26
N CYS A 513 9.24 -25.63 -27.65
CA CYS A 513 9.49 -25.94 -29.06
C CYS A 513 8.78 -27.23 -29.48
N GLU A 514 8.46 -27.35 -30.77
CA GLU A 514 7.92 -28.58 -31.35
C GLU A 514 8.85 -29.77 -31.03
N GLY A 515 8.31 -30.82 -30.39
CA GLY A 515 9.06 -31.99 -29.93
C GLY A 515 9.44 -31.98 -28.44
N ASP A 516 9.51 -30.83 -27.80
CA ASP A 516 9.88 -30.71 -26.38
C ASP A 516 8.80 -31.30 -25.46
N PRO A 517 9.16 -31.86 -24.29
CA PRO A 517 8.18 -32.32 -23.31
C PRO A 517 7.35 -31.15 -22.75
N VAL A 518 6.03 -31.29 -22.77
CA VAL A 518 5.11 -30.29 -22.21
C VAL A 518 5.00 -30.51 -20.70
N ASN A 519 5.52 -29.57 -19.90
CA ASN A 519 5.54 -29.67 -18.44
C ASN A 519 4.38 -28.94 -17.75
N GLU A 520 3.80 -27.94 -18.41
CA GLU A 520 2.74 -27.11 -17.87
C GLU A 520 1.79 -26.62 -18.98
N MET A 521 0.54 -26.42 -18.58
CA MET A 521 -0.50 -25.81 -19.39
C MET A 521 -0.63 -24.34 -18.98
N LEU A 522 -0.59 -23.41 -19.93
CA LEU A 522 -0.63 -21.98 -19.67
C LEU A 522 -1.97 -21.38 -20.09
N PHE A 523 -2.54 -20.54 -19.22
CA PHE A 523 -3.77 -19.79 -19.43
C PHE A 523 -3.44 -18.32 -19.54
N ILE A 524 -3.65 -17.74 -20.72
CA ILE A 524 -3.16 -16.39 -21.04
C ILE A 524 -4.12 -15.35 -20.47
N ILE A 525 -3.61 -14.47 -19.61
CA ILE A 525 -4.38 -13.37 -19.03
C ILE A 525 -4.18 -12.12 -19.90
N ARG A 526 -2.92 -11.85 -20.28
CA ARG A 526 -2.51 -10.70 -21.08
C ARG A 526 -1.34 -11.06 -21.97
N GLY A 527 -1.23 -10.35 -23.09
CA GLY A 527 -0.18 -10.54 -24.07
C GLY A 527 -0.56 -11.51 -25.18
N HIS A 528 0.36 -11.68 -26.13
CA HIS A 528 0.15 -12.51 -27.31
C HIS A 528 1.35 -13.43 -27.53
N LEU A 529 1.05 -14.66 -27.90
CA LEU A 529 2.01 -15.67 -28.31
C LEU A 529 1.76 -16.05 -29.78
N ASP A 530 2.82 -16.35 -30.51
CA ASP A 530 2.77 -17.01 -31.80
C ASP A 530 3.01 -18.50 -31.58
N SER A 531 2.16 -19.34 -32.17
CA SER A 531 2.28 -20.79 -32.16
C SER A 531 2.39 -21.28 -33.59
N TYR A 532 3.45 -21.99 -33.94
CA TYR A 532 3.65 -22.53 -35.30
C TYR A 532 4.21 -23.95 -35.29
N THR A 533 3.93 -24.71 -36.35
CA THR A 533 4.43 -26.09 -36.55
C THR A 533 4.93 -26.29 -37.97
N THR A 534 5.98 -27.09 -38.07
CA THR A 534 6.56 -27.58 -39.34
C THR A 534 6.20 -29.04 -39.62
N ASN A 535 5.37 -29.65 -38.77
CA ASN A 535 4.98 -31.06 -38.82
C ASN A 535 6.20 -31.98 -38.93
N GLY A 536 7.15 -31.81 -38.02
CA GLY A 536 8.40 -32.56 -38.00
C GLY A 536 9.34 -32.26 -39.18
N GLY A 537 9.35 -31.02 -39.68
CA GLY A 537 10.27 -30.58 -40.74
C GLY A 537 9.87 -30.98 -42.16
N ARG A 538 8.58 -31.28 -42.40
CA ARG A 538 8.09 -31.62 -43.75
C ARG A 538 8.15 -30.39 -44.67
N THR A 539 8.89 -30.49 -45.77
CA THR A 539 9.06 -29.38 -46.72
C THR A 539 7.72 -28.91 -47.27
N GLY A 540 7.47 -27.60 -47.22
CA GLY A 540 6.23 -26.96 -47.70
C GLY A 540 5.05 -26.96 -46.71
N PHE A 541 5.22 -27.41 -45.47
CA PHE A 541 4.19 -27.35 -44.42
C PHE A 541 4.58 -26.35 -43.33
N PHE A 542 3.88 -25.22 -43.25
CA PHE A 542 4.00 -24.24 -42.16
C PHE A 542 2.60 -23.79 -41.75
N ASN A 543 2.22 -24.07 -40.51
CA ASN A 543 0.94 -23.63 -39.94
C ASN A 543 1.21 -22.78 -38.70
N SER A 544 0.70 -21.56 -38.69
CA SER A 544 0.87 -20.60 -37.59
C SER A 544 -0.47 -20.07 -37.09
N CYS A 545 -0.62 -19.91 -35.79
CA CYS A 545 -1.76 -19.28 -35.14
C CYS A 545 -1.28 -18.35 -34.01
N ARG A 546 -2.07 -17.29 -33.76
CA ARG A 546 -1.86 -16.43 -32.59
C ARG A 546 -2.71 -16.90 -31.43
N ILE A 547 -2.12 -16.86 -30.23
CA ILE A 547 -2.75 -17.18 -28.95
C ILE A 547 -2.78 -15.87 -28.17
N GLY A 548 -3.97 -15.45 -27.73
CA GLY A 548 -4.19 -14.17 -27.05
C GLY A 548 -4.85 -14.32 -25.68
N PRO A 549 -5.31 -13.20 -25.11
CA PRO A 549 -5.99 -13.18 -23.81
C PRO A 549 -7.23 -14.08 -23.77
N GLY A 550 -7.23 -15.01 -22.81
CA GLY A 550 -8.27 -16.01 -22.61
C GLY A 550 -8.07 -17.30 -23.40
N ASP A 551 -7.06 -17.38 -24.26
CA ASP A 551 -6.63 -18.65 -24.86
C ASP A 551 -5.68 -19.40 -23.93
N PHE A 552 -5.34 -20.63 -24.29
CA PHE A 552 -4.42 -21.48 -23.55
C PHE A 552 -3.49 -22.27 -24.48
N CYS A 553 -2.39 -22.79 -23.94
CA CYS A 553 -1.50 -23.72 -24.63
C CYS A 553 -1.04 -24.86 -23.70
N GLY A 554 -0.47 -25.93 -24.28
CA GLY A 554 -0.10 -27.14 -23.54
C GLY A 554 -1.27 -28.13 -23.35
N GLU A 555 -2.23 -28.11 -24.27
CA GLU A 555 -3.42 -28.96 -24.27
C GLU A 555 -3.11 -30.45 -24.42
N GLU A 556 -1.92 -30.80 -24.89
CA GLU A 556 -1.38 -32.16 -24.94
C GLU A 556 -1.36 -32.82 -23.55
N LEU A 557 -1.21 -32.02 -22.48
CA LEU A 557 -1.26 -32.52 -21.10
C LEU A 557 -2.65 -33.03 -20.71
N LEU A 558 -3.73 -32.53 -21.31
CA LEU A 558 -5.09 -32.99 -21.02
C LEU A 558 -5.25 -34.45 -21.42
N THR A 559 -4.75 -34.84 -22.61
CA THR A 559 -4.86 -36.22 -23.08
C THR A 559 -4.04 -37.17 -22.23
N TRP A 560 -2.86 -36.73 -21.80
CA TRP A 560 -1.97 -37.51 -20.95
C TRP A 560 -2.53 -37.68 -19.53
N ALA A 561 -3.01 -36.60 -18.90
CA ALA A 561 -3.51 -36.65 -17.52
C ALA A 561 -4.84 -37.41 -17.39
N LEU A 562 -5.65 -37.45 -18.45
CA LEU A 562 -6.92 -38.19 -18.48
C LEU A 562 -6.76 -39.67 -18.84
N ASP A 563 -5.55 -40.12 -19.20
CA ASP A 563 -5.26 -41.55 -19.38
C ASP A 563 -5.37 -42.26 -18.02
N PRO A 564 -6.13 -43.37 -17.91
CA PRO A 564 -6.21 -44.17 -16.69
C PRO A 564 -4.86 -44.67 -16.18
N ARG A 565 -3.89 -44.88 -17.09
CA ARG A 565 -2.52 -45.31 -16.78
C ARG A 565 -1.54 -44.35 -17.45
N PRO A 566 -1.46 -43.10 -16.96
CA PRO A 566 -0.64 -42.08 -17.60
C PRO A 566 0.82 -42.51 -17.53
N SER A 567 1.49 -42.52 -18.70
CA SER A 567 2.92 -42.83 -18.79
C SER A 567 3.74 -41.89 -17.90
N VAL A 568 4.87 -42.37 -17.39
CA VAL A 568 5.84 -41.50 -16.69
C VAL A 568 6.39 -40.42 -17.63
N ILE A 569 6.44 -40.73 -18.93
CA ILE A 569 6.90 -39.82 -19.99
C ILE A 569 5.80 -38.80 -20.30
N LEU A 570 6.17 -37.51 -20.29
CA LEU A 570 5.32 -36.39 -20.67
C LEU A 570 5.11 -36.33 -22.19
N PRO A 571 3.96 -35.82 -22.66
CA PRO A 571 3.71 -35.67 -24.08
C PRO A 571 4.64 -34.62 -24.71
N SER A 572 5.09 -34.89 -25.93
CA SER A 572 5.83 -33.91 -26.74
C SER A 572 4.89 -32.84 -27.30
N SER A 573 5.37 -31.59 -27.33
CA SER A 573 4.66 -30.46 -27.91
C SER A 573 4.48 -30.63 -29.40
N THR A 574 3.28 -30.37 -29.90
CA THR A 574 2.98 -30.42 -31.33
C THR A 574 3.40 -29.16 -32.09
N ARG A 575 3.71 -28.07 -31.36
CA ARG A 575 4.00 -26.75 -31.92
C ARG A 575 5.09 -26.03 -31.14
N THR A 576 5.77 -25.11 -31.81
CA THR A 576 6.64 -24.13 -31.18
C THR A 576 5.82 -22.91 -30.79
N VAL A 577 5.88 -22.51 -29.52
CA VAL A 577 5.17 -21.36 -28.96
C VAL A 577 6.18 -20.30 -28.52
N LYS A 578 6.07 -19.09 -29.07
CA LYS A 578 6.95 -17.96 -28.81
C LYS A 578 6.16 -16.74 -28.35
N ALA A 579 6.67 -16.02 -27.36
CA ALA A 579 6.10 -14.76 -26.93
C ALA A 579 6.40 -13.62 -27.92
N ILE A 580 5.34 -12.95 -28.38
CA ILE A 580 5.42 -11.76 -29.24
C ILE A 580 5.45 -10.48 -28.39
N SER A 581 4.74 -10.51 -27.27
CA SER A 581 4.73 -9.43 -26.28
C SER A 581 5.10 -9.97 -24.91
N GLU A 582 5.26 -9.08 -23.95
CA GLU A 582 5.24 -9.48 -22.54
C GLU A 582 3.89 -10.17 -22.22
N VAL A 583 3.95 -11.35 -21.58
CA VAL A 583 2.80 -12.21 -21.32
C VAL A 583 2.64 -12.48 -19.83
N GLU A 584 1.43 -12.27 -19.33
CA GLU A 584 0.99 -12.67 -17.99
C GLU A 584 0.05 -13.86 -18.14
N ALA A 585 0.35 -14.96 -17.47
CA ALA A 585 -0.40 -16.21 -17.56
C ALA A 585 -0.55 -16.89 -16.20
N PHE A 586 -1.48 -17.83 -16.10
CA PHE A 586 -1.44 -18.85 -15.05
C PHE A 586 -0.89 -20.15 -15.63
N ALA A 587 -0.07 -20.85 -14.86
CA ALA A 587 0.47 -22.16 -15.19
C ALA A 587 -0.18 -23.24 -14.32
N LEU A 588 -0.63 -24.33 -14.96
CA LEU A 588 -1.02 -25.58 -14.34
C LEU A 588 0.01 -26.64 -14.68
N ARG A 589 0.76 -27.11 -13.68
CA ARG A 589 1.80 -28.12 -13.90
C ARG A 589 1.20 -29.49 -14.21
N ALA A 590 1.93 -30.30 -14.96
CA ALA A 590 1.54 -31.66 -15.32
C ALA A 590 1.24 -32.52 -14.07
N GLU A 591 2.07 -32.43 -13.03
CA GLU A 591 1.87 -33.16 -11.77
C GLU A 591 0.57 -32.77 -11.07
N ASP A 592 0.27 -31.46 -11.04
CA ASP A 592 -0.93 -30.90 -10.44
C ASP A 592 -2.19 -31.31 -11.21
N LEU A 593 -2.12 -31.31 -12.55
CA LEU A 593 -3.21 -31.77 -13.41
C LEU A 593 -3.44 -33.27 -13.24
N LYS A 594 -2.38 -34.09 -13.22
CA LYS A 594 -2.45 -35.53 -12.95
C LYS A 594 -3.04 -35.82 -11.58
N PHE A 595 -2.67 -35.06 -10.56
CA PHE A 595 -3.24 -35.18 -9.22
C PHE A 595 -4.76 -34.95 -9.27
N VAL A 596 -5.22 -33.86 -9.87
CA VAL A 596 -6.66 -33.57 -9.97
C VAL A 596 -7.40 -34.64 -10.78
N ALA A 597 -6.83 -35.07 -11.90
CA ALA A 597 -7.42 -36.12 -12.73
C ALA A 597 -7.53 -37.47 -11.98
N SER A 598 -6.53 -37.81 -11.16
CA SER A 598 -6.50 -39.05 -10.37
C SER A 598 -7.52 -39.09 -9.22
N GLN A 599 -7.74 -37.95 -8.56
CA GLN A 599 -8.62 -37.84 -7.39
C GLN A 599 -10.10 -37.90 -7.75
N PHE A 600 -10.46 -37.51 -8.98
CA PHE A 600 -11.84 -37.38 -9.39
C PHE A 600 -12.11 -38.24 -10.63
N ARG A 601 -12.17 -39.57 -10.42
CA ARG A 601 -12.60 -40.57 -11.41
C ARG A 601 -13.97 -40.27 -12.06
N ARG A 602 -14.78 -39.35 -11.53
CA ARG A 602 -16.08 -38.95 -12.14
C ARG A 602 -15.98 -38.19 -13.47
N LEU A 603 -14.79 -38.02 -14.03
CA LEU A 603 -14.57 -37.55 -15.41
C LEU A 603 -15.11 -38.51 -16.49
N HIS A 604 -15.65 -39.66 -16.11
CA HIS A 604 -16.12 -40.74 -16.98
C HIS A 604 -17.44 -40.49 -17.74
N SER A 605 -18.01 -39.29 -17.70
CA SER A 605 -19.25 -38.98 -18.44
C SER A 605 -19.08 -39.20 -19.95
N LYS A 606 -20.05 -39.87 -20.58
CA LYS A 606 -20.09 -40.04 -22.05
C LYS A 606 -20.02 -38.69 -22.79
N GLN A 607 -20.56 -37.61 -22.19
CA GLN A 607 -20.48 -36.26 -22.74
C GLN A 607 -19.04 -35.71 -22.73
N LEU A 608 -18.31 -35.93 -21.65
CA LEU A 608 -16.89 -35.56 -21.53
C LEU A 608 -16.05 -36.31 -22.55
N ARG A 609 -16.29 -37.62 -22.76
CA ARG A 609 -15.62 -38.41 -23.82
C ARG A 609 -15.87 -37.83 -25.21
N HIS A 610 -17.11 -37.45 -25.50
CA HIS A 610 -17.47 -36.87 -26.79
C HIS A 610 -16.82 -35.50 -27.00
N LYS A 611 -16.88 -34.60 -26.01
CA LYS A 611 -16.18 -33.31 -26.09
C LYS A 611 -14.68 -33.49 -26.22
N PHE A 612 -14.08 -34.39 -25.45
CA PHE A 612 -12.65 -34.68 -25.56
C PHE A 612 -12.26 -35.16 -26.96
N ARG A 613 -12.99 -36.12 -27.55
CA ARG A 613 -12.78 -36.56 -28.95
C ARG A 613 -12.98 -35.41 -29.94
N PHE A 614 -14.01 -34.59 -29.71
CA PHE A 614 -14.34 -33.49 -30.59
C PHE A 614 -13.31 -32.37 -30.53
N TYR A 615 -12.69 -32.08 -29.38
CA TYR A 615 -11.72 -30.99 -29.22
C TYR A 615 -10.26 -31.44 -29.31
N SER A 616 -9.96 -32.73 -29.12
CA SER A 616 -8.61 -33.27 -29.23
C SER A 616 -8.11 -33.20 -30.68
N HIS A 617 -6.96 -32.54 -30.86
CA HIS A 617 -6.30 -32.45 -32.16
C HIS A 617 -5.98 -33.84 -32.74
N GLN A 618 -5.45 -34.75 -31.94
CA GLN A 618 -5.12 -36.11 -32.38
C GLN A 618 -6.34 -36.87 -32.94
N TRP A 619 -7.49 -36.75 -32.28
CA TRP A 619 -8.74 -37.35 -32.73
C TRP A 619 -9.29 -36.70 -34.01
N ARG A 620 -9.23 -35.36 -34.10
CA ARG A 620 -9.62 -34.62 -35.31
C ARG A 620 -8.75 -35.00 -36.51
N THR A 621 -7.43 -35.02 -36.34
CA THR A 621 -6.48 -35.39 -37.39
C THR A 621 -6.67 -36.83 -37.82
N TRP A 622 -6.82 -37.77 -36.87
CA TRP A 622 -7.09 -39.17 -37.19
C TRP A 622 -8.42 -39.32 -37.95
N ALA A 623 -9.50 -38.67 -37.50
CA ALA A 623 -10.80 -38.71 -38.17
C ALA A 623 -10.70 -38.13 -39.60
N ALA A 624 -10.01 -37.00 -39.77
CA ALA A 624 -9.79 -36.40 -41.09
C ALA A 624 -9.01 -37.35 -42.01
N CYS A 625 -7.89 -37.93 -41.54
CA CYS A 625 -7.11 -38.90 -42.31
C CYS A 625 -7.92 -40.15 -42.65
N PHE A 626 -8.73 -40.65 -41.72
CA PHE A 626 -9.58 -41.82 -41.91
C PHE A 626 -10.66 -41.55 -42.97
N ILE A 627 -11.35 -40.41 -42.89
CA ILE A 627 -12.35 -39.98 -43.89
C ILE A 627 -11.67 -39.81 -45.26
N GLN A 628 -10.51 -39.16 -45.32
CA GLN A 628 -9.75 -38.97 -46.56
C GLN A 628 -9.36 -40.32 -47.19
N ALA A 629 -8.88 -41.28 -46.39
CA ALA A 629 -8.52 -42.60 -46.86
C ALA A 629 -9.75 -43.39 -47.35
N ALA A 630 -10.87 -43.33 -46.62
CA ALA A 630 -12.13 -43.96 -47.01
C ALA A 630 -12.68 -43.37 -48.32
N TRP A 631 -12.64 -42.05 -48.47
CA TRP A 631 -13.05 -41.35 -49.69
C TRP A 631 -12.19 -41.73 -50.90
N ARG A 632 -10.86 -41.79 -50.73
CA ARG A 632 -9.94 -42.23 -51.79
C ARG A 632 -10.25 -43.67 -52.23
N ARG A 633 -10.56 -44.57 -51.29
CA ARG A 633 -10.98 -45.95 -51.60
C ARG A 633 -12.30 -46.01 -52.35
N PHE A 634 -13.29 -45.21 -51.93
CA PHE A 634 -14.57 -45.12 -52.63
C PHE A 634 -14.40 -44.61 -54.06
N LYS A 635 -13.64 -43.52 -54.26
CA LYS A 635 -13.34 -42.95 -55.57
C LYS A 635 -12.66 -43.98 -56.49
N LYS A 636 -11.64 -44.69 -55.99
CA LYS A 636 -10.93 -45.75 -56.74
C LYS A 636 -11.86 -46.92 -57.12
N ARG A 637 -12.78 -47.32 -56.23
CA ARG A 637 -13.79 -48.36 -56.53
C ARG A 637 -14.79 -47.88 -57.58
N ARG A 638 -15.23 -46.63 -57.51
CA ARG A 638 -16.16 -46.04 -58.47
C ARG A 638 -15.54 -45.94 -59.86
N GLU A 639 -14.31 -45.44 -59.96
CA GLU A 639 -13.55 -45.38 -61.21
C GLU A 639 -13.32 -46.77 -61.80
N ALA A 640 -12.98 -47.77 -60.98
CA ALA A 640 -12.85 -49.16 -61.43
C ALA A 640 -14.18 -49.79 -61.89
N ALA A 641 -15.30 -49.44 -61.24
CA ALA A 641 -16.63 -49.90 -61.64
C ALA A 641 -17.10 -49.23 -62.94
N GLU A 642 -16.80 -47.93 -63.14
CA GLU A 642 -17.06 -47.20 -64.37
C GLU A 642 -16.23 -47.76 -65.54
N LEU A 643 -14.97 -48.14 -65.30
CA LEU A 643 -14.13 -48.84 -66.29
C LEU A 643 -14.71 -50.20 -66.67
N ARG A 644 -15.12 -51.03 -65.69
CA ARG A 644 -15.77 -52.33 -65.96
C ARG A 644 -17.11 -52.19 -66.68
N ALA A 645 -17.88 -51.15 -66.38
CA ALA A 645 -19.14 -50.87 -67.07
C ALA A 645 -18.90 -50.47 -68.55
N LYS A 646 -17.81 -49.73 -68.83
CA LYS A 646 -17.39 -49.43 -70.21
C LYS A 646 -16.87 -50.67 -70.95
N GLU A 647 -16.13 -51.55 -70.28
CA GLU A 647 -15.67 -52.83 -70.86
C GLU A 647 -16.85 -53.77 -71.19
N ASN A 648 -17.88 -53.83 -70.33
CA ASN A 648 -19.08 -54.65 -70.57
C ASN A 648 -19.99 -54.13 -71.70
N LEU A 649 -19.92 -52.84 -72.04
CA LEU A 649 -20.64 -52.25 -73.19
C LEU A 649 -19.93 -52.52 -74.54
N MET A 650 -18.69 -53.05 -74.52
CA MET A 650 -17.88 -53.36 -75.70
C MET A 650 -17.72 -54.86 -75.98
N ALA A 651 -18.38 -55.74 -75.23
CA ALA A 651 -18.35 -57.18 -75.48
C ALA A 651 -19.27 -57.57 -76.66
N PRO A 652 -18.79 -58.31 -77.69
CA PRO A 652 -19.64 -58.77 -78.78
C PRO A 652 -20.65 -59.83 -78.30
N ALA A 653 -21.88 -59.74 -78.81
CA ALA A 653 -22.92 -60.73 -78.59
C ALA A 653 -22.55 -62.05 -79.29
N GLU A 654 -22.41 -63.15 -78.55
CA GLU A 654 -22.36 -64.50 -79.13
C GLU A 654 -23.79 -65.03 -79.41
N PRO A 655 -23.99 -65.86 -80.46
CA PRO A 655 -25.30 -66.27 -80.92
C PRO A 655 -25.87 -67.49 -80.18
N ALA A 656 -27.19 -67.64 -80.27
CA ALA A 656 -28.01 -68.68 -79.64
C ALA A 656 -27.59 -70.13 -79.97
N PRO A 657 -27.78 -71.10 -79.05
CA PRO A 657 -27.45 -72.49 -79.30
C PRO A 657 -28.58 -73.22 -80.04
N ALA A 658 -28.25 -73.90 -81.13
CA ALA A 658 -29.06 -74.96 -81.72
C ALA A 658 -28.66 -76.33 -81.14
N THR A 659 -29.66 -77.17 -80.91
CA THR A 659 -29.66 -78.49 -80.30
C THR A 659 -28.91 -79.59 -81.07
N SER A 660 -28.12 -80.43 -80.39
CA SER A 660 -28.17 -81.92 -80.44
C SER A 660 -27.13 -82.56 -79.49
N ALA A 661 -27.50 -83.71 -78.90
CA ALA A 661 -26.85 -84.41 -77.78
C ALA A 661 -25.79 -85.47 -78.24
N PRO A 662 -25.31 -86.41 -77.39
CA PRO A 662 -24.50 -86.26 -76.16
C PRO A 662 -23.20 -87.11 -76.21
N GLY A 663 -22.15 -86.74 -75.45
CA GLY A 663 -21.04 -87.68 -75.22
C GLY A 663 -19.80 -87.17 -74.47
N SER A 664 -19.51 -87.83 -73.34
CA SER A 664 -18.24 -87.92 -72.60
C SER A 664 -17.83 -86.79 -71.63
N GLY A 665 -18.11 -87.03 -70.34
CA GLY A 665 -17.82 -86.21 -69.17
C GLY A 665 -16.36 -86.14 -68.71
N LEU A 666 -15.38 -86.42 -69.57
CA LEU A 666 -13.95 -86.33 -69.23
C LEU A 666 -13.33 -84.94 -69.55
N ALA A 667 -13.92 -84.18 -70.48
CA ALA A 667 -13.45 -82.84 -70.83
C ALA A 667 -13.78 -81.77 -69.76
N MET A 668 -14.86 -81.98 -68.99
CA MET A 668 -15.34 -80.99 -68.01
C MET A 668 -14.49 -80.97 -66.72
N TYR A 669 -13.87 -82.10 -66.36
CA TYR A 669 -12.96 -82.17 -65.22
C TYR A 669 -11.57 -81.59 -65.56
N ALA A 670 -11.08 -81.77 -66.78
CA ALA A 670 -9.83 -81.16 -67.24
C ALA A 670 -9.91 -79.62 -67.29
N ALA A 671 -11.06 -79.07 -67.70
CA ALA A 671 -11.31 -77.62 -67.69
C ALA A 671 -11.39 -77.03 -66.27
N ARG A 672 -11.95 -77.76 -65.29
CA ARG A 672 -11.98 -77.32 -63.88
C ARG A 672 -10.61 -77.40 -63.20
N LEU A 673 -9.79 -78.40 -63.53
CA LEU A 673 -8.44 -78.49 -62.97
C LEU A 673 -7.51 -77.40 -63.54
N ALA A 674 -7.64 -77.08 -64.82
CA ALA A 674 -6.90 -75.97 -65.46
C ALA A 674 -7.32 -74.58 -64.93
N ALA A 675 -8.59 -74.42 -64.53
CA ALA A 675 -9.08 -73.19 -63.90
C ALA A 675 -8.60 -73.03 -62.44
N SER A 676 -8.30 -74.13 -61.73
CA SER A 676 -7.77 -74.10 -60.36
C SER A 676 -6.31 -73.61 -60.30
N ASN A 677 -5.48 -73.97 -61.29
CA ASN A 677 -4.06 -73.59 -61.30
C ASN A 677 -3.76 -72.16 -61.82
N ARG A 678 -4.76 -71.41 -62.26
CA ARG A 678 -4.63 -69.96 -62.58
C ARG A 678 -5.00 -69.03 -61.41
N ARG A 679 -5.30 -69.58 -60.22
CA ARG A 679 -5.55 -68.80 -58.99
C ARG A 679 -4.28 -68.57 -58.15
N GLY A 680 -3.10 -68.72 -58.77
CA GLY A 680 -1.82 -68.74 -58.08
C GLY A 680 -0.77 -67.78 -58.63
N VAL A 681 -1.12 -66.67 -59.30
CA VAL A 681 -0.17 -65.57 -59.56
C VAL A 681 -0.94 -64.24 -59.59
N ASN A 682 -1.34 -63.73 -58.43
CA ASN A 682 -1.57 -62.30 -58.29
C ASN A 682 -0.20 -61.66 -58.04
N LEU A 683 0.38 -61.07 -59.10
CA LEU A 683 1.45 -60.10 -58.95
C LEU A 683 1.03 -59.09 -57.87
N HIS A 684 1.78 -59.04 -56.79
CA HIS A 684 1.71 -57.98 -55.80
C HIS A 684 2.00 -56.64 -56.50
N CYS A 685 0.94 -55.90 -56.86
CA CYS A 685 1.02 -54.45 -56.90
C CYS A 685 0.92 -53.97 -55.45
N GLY A 686 2.05 -54.07 -54.74
CA GLY A 686 2.25 -53.41 -53.46
C GLY A 686 2.33 -51.90 -53.69
N SER A 687 1.52 -51.14 -52.94
CA SER A 687 1.87 -49.83 -52.35
C SER A 687 0.68 -49.11 -51.70
N ASP A 688 -0.56 -49.56 -51.84
CA ASP A 688 -1.72 -48.78 -51.33
C ASP A 688 -2.48 -49.38 -50.14
N SER A 689 -2.21 -50.63 -49.75
CA SER A 689 -2.81 -51.22 -48.54
C SER A 689 -2.15 -50.70 -47.25
N GLY A 690 -0.90 -50.23 -47.33
CA GLY A 690 -0.09 -49.80 -46.18
C GLY A 690 -0.53 -48.47 -45.54
N VAL A 691 -1.24 -47.61 -46.27
CA VAL A 691 -1.62 -46.28 -45.76
C VAL A 691 -2.75 -46.35 -44.72
N VAL A 692 -3.56 -47.43 -44.73
CA VAL A 692 -4.64 -47.62 -43.73
C VAL A 692 -4.19 -48.49 -42.58
N SER A 693 -3.22 -49.41 -42.78
CA SER A 693 -2.61 -50.14 -41.67
C SER A 693 -1.64 -49.29 -40.84
N SER A 694 -1.21 -48.12 -41.34
CA SER A 694 -0.33 -47.19 -40.60
C SER A 694 -1.06 -46.13 -39.77
N LEU A 695 -2.38 -45.93 -39.96
CA LEU A 695 -3.17 -44.98 -39.17
C LEU A 695 -3.51 -45.58 -37.80
N ARG A 696 -2.54 -45.54 -36.88
CA ARG A 696 -2.73 -45.97 -35.50
C ARG A 696 -3.86 -45.15 -34.87
N LYS A 697 -4.95 -45.83 -34.48
CA LYS A 697 -6.07 -45.21 -33.77
C LYS A 697 -5.50 -44.54 -32.50
N PRO A 698 -5.78 -43.24 -32.25
CA PRO A 698 -5.41 -42.60 -31.00
C PRO A 698 -5.91 -43.44 -29.82
N ALA A 699 -5.09 -43.56 -28.78
CA ALA A 699 -5.47 -44.31 -27.60
C ALA A 699 -6.80 -43.75 -27.06
N GLU A 700 -7.80 -44.63 -26.91
CA GLU A 700 -8.99 -44.26 -26.17
C GLU A 700 -8.59 -44.20 -24.70
N PRO A 701 -8.91 -43.12 -23.97
CA PRO A 701 -8.80 -43.18 -22.53
C PRO A 701 -9.77 -44.29 -22.08
N ASP A 702 -9.21 -45.35 -21.51
CA ASP A 702 -9.96 -46.55 -21.15
C ASP A 702 -10.71 -46.31 -19.84
N PHE A 703 -11.87 -45.70 -19.97
CA PHE A 703 -12.75 -45.40 -18.85
C PHE A 703 -13.66 -46.59 -18.51
N SER A 704 -13.25 -47.81 -18.82
CA SER A 704 -13.92 -49.06 -18.41
C SER A 704 -13.08 -49.71 -17.33
N VAL A 705 -13.40 -49.42 -16.07
CA VAL A 705 -13.09 -50.34 -14.98
C VAL A 705 -14.36 -50.46 -14.15
N ASP A 706 -14.73 -51.71 -13.92
CA ASP A 706 -15.96 -52.20 -13.34
C ASP A 706 -16.30 -51.55 -11.99
N GLU A 707 -17.61 -51.51 -11.72
CA GLU A 707 -18.13 -51.26 -10.39
C GLU A 707 -17.63 -52.35 -9.44
N GLU A 708 -16.67 -52.01 -8.58
CA GLU A 708 -16.46 -52.68 -7.28
C GLU A 708 -16.63 -51.67 -6.16
#